data_AF-A0A1Q4FGL5-F1
#
_entry.id   AF-A0A1Q4FGL5-F1
#
_cell.length_a   1.000
_cell.length_b   1.000
_cell.length_c   1.000
_cell.angle_alpha   90.00
_cell.angle_beta   90.00
_cell.angle_gamma   90.00
#
_symmetry.space_group_name_H-M   'P 1'
#
loop_
_entity.id
_entity.type
_entity.pdbx_description
1 polymer ?
#
loop_
_entity_poly.entity_id
_entity_poly.type
_entity_poly.pdbx_seq_one_letter_code
_entity_poly.pdbx_strand_id
1 'polypeptide(L)'
;MSQNTAPRGPGRRLLAFAVAAALSGAAAAEPIKAPELKAAASIAVGVEGIPLIKAQNEHDLAFLQGYAHARDRFFQMDYSRRGASGTIAELLGQPALANDVQTRTLGLRRAAWATWQAASDDTRGWLKAYADGVNYWLRTTPSLPPEYAALEISQIEPWSPVDSIVIGKALAFQLSFDLDIQTTLELGAYQQAGQAGGFDGTALYFGDTHRLAPPDNRVTIAAATPAGGALLAGGDKADTEAGTNVALLDATTLELARAYRDKIADHPLIGPHLQPRENRAGSNEWVVSGNLTTTGKPILSNDPHLSLALPSVFVEQHLSSTSPAINVTGVTVAGAPGVIQGCNDRICWGTTTNPLDVTDVFQETLRLNSYGLPYATVHSGVEEPVEWVFQNFYVNKTGDGQLNNLVRDNSIGYTNGAVTVLVPRRNRGPIVQISGATGLSVAYTGWGATGELESFRRINRAQNLAEFQQALSYFDVGSQNFAYADVDGNIGYFTSAELPLRTDLQTLNTADGGRPPWLIRDGSGTLKHDWMPLKTREANQAVPFEILPAAEMPQLVNPAKGWFSNANNDPVGTTLDNNPLNQVRPGGGLYYLNFKYSAYRQGRIDRKLAALVASGQKVSVADMKNLQANNQLMDAELVSPHLVNALNRAKAAGAWAPLAALAADANVAAAVTRIAQWNFSTPTGLREGFDPGDNPNALAEPSAAEVDASVAASLFAIWRSQAIRNTVDATVSKVGLGAALPGSSDAYAGFKFLLDSFSVLRGKGASGLSFFNVPASVGTPPTPEDARDYVLLKSMQDGLARFASADFAAAFAGSTTLSDYRWGKLHRIRFAHPLGGPFNLPGANPYGFTDYSAALPGVPRSGGFDAVDASSHSTRANGVNEFMFSSGPARRFVGEMSTPISADEIIPGGQSAVLGSPLYASQLGRWLTNNYHALPINITAASAVSTSVQEFAP
;
A
#
# COMPACT_ATOMS: atom_id res chain seq x y z
N MET A 1 58.31 2.23 42.33
CA MET A 1 59.28 3.31 42.05
C MET A 1 60.55 2.70 41.46
N SER A 2 61.22 3.41 40.54
CA SER A 2 62.39 3.01 39.71
C SER A 2 62.02 2.05 38.56
N GLN A 3 61.91 2.45 37.29
CA GLN A 3 62.78 3.13 36.29
C GLN A 3 63.23 2.13 35.19
N ASN A 4 62.98 2.57 33.95
CA ASN A 4 63.84 2.49 32.76
C ASN A 4 63.64 1.44 31.63
N THR A 5 63.72 2.02 30.42
CA THR A 5 64.12 1.51 29.09
C THR A 5 63.04 1.02 28.09
N ALA A 6 62.86 1.81 27.02
CA ALA A 6 62.51 1.37 25.66
C ALA A 6 63.81 0.86 24.94
N PRO A 7 63.85 0.41 23.65
CA PRO A 7 62.84 0.31 22.58
C PRO A 7 62.97 -0.96 21.67
N ARG A 8 62.16 -1.04 20.58
CA ARG A 8 62.44 -1.56 19.19
C ARG A 8 61.23 -2.31 18.60
N GLY A 9 60.75 -1.88 17.42
CA GLY A 9 60.01 -2.76 16.48
C GLY A 9 60.93 -3.84 15.89
N PRO A 10 60.52 -4.73 14.97
CA PRO A 10 59.36 -4.68 14.05
C PRO A 10 58.60 -6.03 13.93
N GLY A 11 57.64 -6.14 13.01
CA GLY A 11 57.30 -7.45 12.41
C GLY A 11 55.83 -7.68 12.13
N ARG A 12 55.43 -7.49 10.86
CA ARG A 12 54.30 -8.19 10.25
C ARG A 12 54.45 -9.70 10.52
N ARG A 13 53.49 -10.30 11.22
CA ARG A 13 53.29 -11.75 11.23
C ARG A 13 51.91 -12.05 10.68
N LEU A 14 51.90 -12.73 9.54
CA LEU A 14 50.76 -13.47 9.03
C LEU A 14 50.29 -14.43 10.13
N LEU A 15 49.04 -14.29 10.56
CA LEU A 15 48.33 -15.37 11.24
C LEU A 15 47.62 -16.19 10.16
N ALA A 16 48.29 -17.27 9.76
CA ALA A 16 47.66 -18.37 9.06
C ALA A 16 46.63 -19.01 10.00
N PHE A 17 45.35 -18.90 9.67
CA PHE A 17 44.31 -19.72 10.29
C PHE A 17 44.48 -21.14 9.78
N ALA A 18 45.06 -22.01 10.62
CA ALA A 18 45.04 -23.44 10.41
C ALA A 18 43.61 -23.94 10.62
N VAL A 19 43.00 -24.46 9.55
CA VAL A 19 41.76 -25.24 9.59
C VAL A 19 42.12 -26.59 10.23
N ALA A 20 41.93 -26.69 11.54
CA ALA A 20 41.86 -27.98 12.22
C ALA A 20 40.43 -28.49 12.05
N ALA A 21 40.26 -29.48 11.18
CA ALA A 21 39.04 -30.28 11.10
C ALA A 21 38.91 -31.10 12.39
N ALA A 22 38.31 -30.51 13.42
CA ALA A 22 37.80 -31.24 14.56
C ALA A 22 36.45 -31.85 14.17
N LEU A 23 36.45 -33.13 13.82
CA LEU A 23 35.27 -33.98 13.86
C LEU A 23 34.85 -34.13 15.34
N SER A 24 34.25 -33.08 15.91
CA SER A 24 33.46 -33.21 17.12
C SER A 24 32.10 -33.74 16.68
N GLY A 25 31.80 -35.00 17.03
CA GLY A 25 30.42 -35.45 17.06
C GLY A 25 29.66 -34.53 18.02
N ALA A 26 28.91 -33.58 17.47
CA ALA A 26 27.99 -32.78 18.26
C ALA A 26 27.00 -33.76 18.89
N ALA A 27 27.04 -33.90 20.22
CA ALA A 27 25.96 -34.54 20.94
C ALA A 27 24.67 -33.85 20.49
N ALA A 28 23.71 -34.61 19.97
CA ALA A 28 22.42 -34.05 19.56
C ALA A 28 21.84 -33.31 20.77
N ALA A 29 21.51 -32.03 20.59
CA ALA A 29 20.88 -31.24 21.63
C ALA A 29 19.60 -31.97 22.08
N GLU A 30 19.34 -32.01 23.39
CA GLU A 30 18.11 -32.62 23.89
C GLU A 30 16.89 -31.88 23.30
N PRO A 31 15.84 -32.61 22.85
CA PRO A 31 14.64 -31.99 22.33
C PRO A 31 13.98 -31.07 23.37
N ILE A 32 13.46 -29.94 22.92
CA ILE A 32 12.68 -29.03 23.76
C ILE A 32 11.37 -29.70 24.17
N LYS A 33 11.13 -29.78 25.47
CA LYS A 33 9.92 -30.38 26.05
C LYS A 33 8.74 -29.42 26.00
N ALA A 34 7.77 -29.72 25.15
CA ALA A 34 6.53 -28.96 24.96
C ALA A 34 5.32 -29.89 25.13
N PRO A 35 4.76 -30.00 26.36
CA PRO A 35 3.68 -30.94 26.70
C PRO A 35 2.39 -30.78 25.88
N GLU A 36 2.20 -29.61 25.25
CA GLU A 36 1.08 -29.33 24.37
C GLU A 36 1.18 -30.05 23.01
N LEU A 37 2.37 -30.48 22.60
CA LEU A 37 2.56 -31.22 21.35
C LEU A 37 1.95 -32.62 21.42
N LYS A 38 1.45 -33.10 20.28
CA LYS A 38 0.90 -34.46 20.14
C LYS A 38 1.94 -35.47 19.64
N ALA A 39 2.95 -35.00 18.92
CA ALA A 39 4.05 -35.80 18.39
C ALA A 39 5.36 -35.01 18.36
N ALA A 40 6.46 -35.69 18.04
CA ALA A 40 7.74 -35.03 17.77
C ALA A 40 7.64 -34.15 16.53
N ALA A 41 8.31 -33.00 16.57
CA ALA A 41 8.28 -31.97 15.53
C ALA A 41 9.58 -31.15 15.55
N SER A 42 9.89 -30.41 14.50
CA SER A 42 11.17 -29.72 14.35
C SER A 42 11.04 -28.35 13.68
N ILE A 43 11.90 -27.40 14.07
CA ILE A 43 12.15 -26.16 13.35
C ILE A 43 13.60 -26.17 12.84
N ALA A 44 13.79 -26.23 11.53
CA ALA A 44 15.09 -26.08 10.90
C ALA A 44 15.24 -24.66 10.32
N VAL A 45 16.43 -24.06 10.37
CA VAL A 45 16.68 -22.72 9.81
C VAL A 45 17.92 -22.72 8.94
N GLY A 46 17.87 -21.97 7.84
CA GLY A 46 19.02 -21.72 6.95
C GLY A 46 19.80 -20.45 7.30
N VAL A 47 20.67 -20.02 6.39
CA VAL A 47 21.53 -18.83 6.56
C VAL A 47 20.76 -17.51 6.68
N GLU A 48 19.61 -17.39 6.01
CA GLU A 48 18.73 -16.22 6.08
C GLU A 48 17.73 -16.29 7.26
N GLY A 49 17.80 -17.34 8.08
CA GLY A 49 16.92 -17.53 9.24
C GLY A 49 15.52 -18.06 8.93
N ILE A 50 15.18 -18.24 7.66
CA ILE A 50 13.85 -18.71 7.22
C ILE A 50 13.56 -20.10 7.82
N PRO A 51 12.46 -20.27 8.58
CA PRO A 51 12.14 -21.51 9.26
C PRO A 51 11.44 -22.53 8.34
N LEU A 52 11.98 -23.74 8.29
CA LEU A 52 11.29 -24.96 7.86
C LEU A 52 10.71 -25.67 9.09
N ILE A 53 9.40 -25.58 9.24
CA ILE A 53 8.64 -26.15 10.35
C ILE A 53 8.03 -27.47 9.89
N LYS A 54 8.40 -28.56 10.55
CA LYS A 54 7.90 -29.92 10.27
C LYS A 54 7.16 -30.47 11.47
N ALA A 55 5.98 -31.01 11.24
CA ALA A 55 5.20 -31.73 12.23
C ALA A 55 4.49 -32.94 11.60
N GLN A 56 3.92 -33.82 12.43
CA GLN A 56 3.13 -34.95 11.92
C GLN A 56 1.66 -34.58 11.66
N ASN A 57 1.20 -33.47 12.26
CA ASN A 57 -0.16 -33.01 12.23
C ASN A 57 -0.25 -31.49 12.24
N GLU A 58 -1.40 -30.95 11.83
CA GLU A 58 -1.63 -29.50 11.73
C GLU A 58 -1.58 -28.78 13.09
N HIS A 59 -2.01 -29.42 14.18
CA HIS A 59 -1.98 -28.81 15.51
C HIS A 59 -0.56 -28.45 15.91
N ASP A 60 0.36 -29.43 15.82
CA ASP A 60 1.76 -29.24 16.18
C ASP A 60 2.48 -28.29 15.20
N LEU A 61 2.07 -28.30 13.91
CA LEU A 61 2.56 -27.36 12.91
C LEU A 61 2.20 -25.90 13.27
N ALA A 62 0.94 -25.65 13.62
CA ALA A 62 0.47 -24.33 14.03
C ALA A 62 1.11 -23.87 15.34
N PHE A 63 1.27 -24.78 16.32
CA PHE A 63 1.98 -24.52 17.56
C PHE A 63 3.42 -24.05 17.30
N LEU A 64 4.19 -24.79 16.50
CA LEU A 64 5.56 -24.40 16.21
C LEU A 64 5.65 -23.12 15.37
N GLN A 65 4.68 -22.85 14.50
CA GLN A 65 4.58 -21.57 13.80
C GLN A 65 4.41 -20.41 14.78
N GLY A 66 3.50 -20.53 15.75
CA GLY A 66 3.30 -19.54 16.81
C GLY A 66 4.55 -19.34 17.67
N TYR A 67 5.22 -20.44 18.04
CA TYR A 67 6.50 -20.39 18.76
C TYR A 67 7.57 -19.63 17.97
N ALA A 68 7.74 -19.94 16.68
CA ALA A 68 8.75 -19.28 15.82
C ALA A 68 8.46 -17.78 15.66
N HIS A 69 7.21 -17.41 15.41
CA HIS A 69 6.81 -16.01 15.32
C HIS A 69 7.07 -15.26 16.64
N ALA A 70 6.76 -15.85 17.79
CA ALA A 70 7.05 -15.22 19.08
C ALA A 70 8.57 -15.06 19.30
N ARG A 71 9.34 -16.12 19.08
CA ARG A 71 10.81 -16.08 19.20
C ARG A 71 11.44 -14.95 18.41
N ASP A 72 10.98 -14.74 17.17
CA ASP A 72 11.63 -13.84 16.24
C ASP A 72 10.97 -12.46 16.18
N ARG A 73 9.68 -12.33 16.50
CA ARG A 73 8.84 -11.14 16.21
C ARG A 73 7.92 -10.67 17.36
N PHE A 74 8.06 -11.17 18.59
CA PHE A 74 7.03 -10.92 19.62
C PHE A 74 6.70 -9.43 19.89
N PHE A 75 7.68 -8.54 19.98
CA PHE A 75 7.39 -7.11 20.19
C PHE A 75 6.55 -6.50 19.04
N GLN A 76 6.88 -6.85 17.80
CA GLN A 76 6.10 -6.46 16.62
C GLN A 76 4.66 -7.01 16.70
N MET A 77 4.50 -8.28 17.08
CA MET A 77 3.19 -8.91 17.25
C MET A 77 2.34 -8.22 18.33
N ASP A 78 2.93 -7.92 19.49
CA ASP A 78 2.25 -7.26 20.60
C ASP A 78 1.86 -5.82 20.25
N TYR A 79 2.77 -5.07 19.62
CA TYR A 79 2.50 -3.74 19.11
C TYR A 79 1.32 -3.74 18.11
N SER A 80 1.32 -4.67 17.15
CA SER A 80 0.26 -4.79 16.15
C SER A 80 -1.09 -5.18 16.76
N ARG A 81 -1.17 -6.18 17.65
CA ARG A 81 -2.45 -6.55 18.29
C ARG A 81 -3.01 -5.41 19.14
N ARG A 82 -2.15 -4.64 19.81
CA ARG A 82 -2.55 -3.51 20.66
C ARG A 82 -3.00 -2.31 19.85
N GLY A 83 -2.27 -1.98 18.78
CA GLY A 83 -2.64 -0.94 17.83
C GLY A 83 -3.99 -1.22 17.17
N ALA A 84 -4.30 -2.48 16.85
CA ALA A 84 -5.59 -2.89 16.28
C ALA A 84 -6.72 -3.04 17.32
N SER A 85 -6.38 -3.35 18.57
CA SER A 85 -7.35 -3.50 19.65
C SER A 85 -7.66 -2.20 20.39
N GLY A 86 -6.87 -1.16 20.16
CA GLY A 86 -6.92 0.11 20.90
C GLY A 86 -6.50 -0.08 22.35
N THR A 87 -5.36 -0.75 22.56
CA THR A 87 -4.72 -0.95 23.88
C THR A 87 -3.24 -0.56 23.83
N ILE A 88 -2.86 0.35 22.93
CA ILE A 88 -1.46 0.76 22.75
C ILE A 88 -0.99 1.68 23.88
N ALA A 89 -1.88 2.40 24.56
CA ALA A 89 -1.53 3.22 25.73
C ALA A 89 -1.13 2.37 26.94
N GLU A 90 -1.57 1.11 26.98
CA GLU A 90 -1.11 0.13 27.96
C GLU A 90 0.34 -0.34 27.68
N LEU A 91 0.89 -0.02 26.51
CA LEU A 91 2.29 -0.26 26.15
C LEU A 91 3.11 1.04 26.24
N LEU A 92 2.66 2.10 25.56
CA LEU A 92 3.39 3.36 25.36
C LEU A 92 2.98 4.50 26.31
N GLY A 93 1.98 4.27 27.16
CA GLY A 93 1.50 5.24 28.14
C GLY A 93 0.56 6.32 27.57
N GLN A 94 0.39 7.39 28.36
CA GLN A 94 -0.59 8.45 28.14
C GLN A 94 -0.64 9.03 26.71
N PRO A 95 0.50 9.30 26.02
CA PRO A 95 0.47 9.92 24.70
C PRO A 95 -0.31 9.12 23.65
N ALA A 96 -0.47 7.81 23.84
CA ALA A 96 -1.16 6.95 22.88
C ALA A 96 -2.65 6.76 23.19
N LEU A 97 -3.17 7.31 24.31
CA LEU A 97 -4.56 7.11 24.75
C LEU A 97 -5.59 7.62 23.72
N ALA A 98 -5.31 8.74 23.05
CA ALA A 98 -6.21 9.28 22.03
C ALA A 98 -6.41 8.28 20.86
N ASN A 99 -5.36 7.52 20.52
CA ASN A 99 -5.42 6.49 19.48
C ASN A 99 -6.29 5.31 19.92
N ASP A 100 -6.14 4.88 21.17
CA ASP A 100 -6.96 3.81 21.74
C ASP A 100 -8.45 4.15 21.69
N VAL A 101 -8.82 5.39 22.02
CA VAL A 101 -10.21 5.85 21.97
C VAL A 101 -10.78 5.74 20.56
N GLN A 102 -10.05 6.17 19.52
CA GLN A 102 -10.55 6.08 18.14
C GLN A 102 -10.60 4.64 17.63
N THR A 103 -9.54 3.86 17.88
CA THR A 103 -9.49 2.45 17.45
C THR A 103 -10.59 1.62 18.10
N ARG A 104 -10.85 1.81 19.39
CA ARG A 104 -11.95 1.11 20.05
C ARG A 104 -13.32 1.64 19.64
N THR A 105 -13.44 2.91 19.25
CA THR A 105 -14.68 3.41 18.63
C THR A 105 -14.98 2.62 17.36
N LEU A 106 -14.01 2.44 16.46
CA LEU A 106 -14.15 1.59 15.27
C LEU A 106 -14.45 0.12 15.62
N GLY A 107 -13.63 -0.49 16.46
CA GLY A 107 -13.93 -1.78 17.09
C GLY A 107 -13.51 -3.03 16.31
N LEU A 108 -12.35 -3.03 15.65
CA LEU A 108 -11.80 -4.24 15.02
C LEU A 108 -11.67 -5.42 16.00
N ARG A 109 -11.38 -5.18 17.28
CA ARG A 109 -11.38 -6.23 18.32
C ARG A 109 -12.77 -6.83 18.57
N ARG A 110 -13.85 -6.06 18.44
CA ARG A 110 -15.23 -6.58 18.56
C ARG A 110 -15.57 -7.49 17.38
N ALA A 111 -15.25 -7.05 16.16
CA ALA A 111 -15.34 -7.89 14.96
C ALA A 111 -14.46 -9.15 15.10
N ALA A 112 -13.29 -8.98 15.69
CA ALA A 112 -12.39 -9.96 16.31
C ALA A 112 -13.14 -11.15 16.93
N TRP A 113 -13.83 -10.81 18.00
CA TRP A 113 -14.61 -11.72 18.82
C TRP A 113 -15.79 -12.34 18.07
N ALA A 114 -16.50 -11.57 17.25
CA ALA A 114 -17.60 -12.10 16.44
C ALA A 114 -17.12 -13.21 15.49
N THR A 115 -15.95 -13.02 14.88
CA THR A 115 -15.31 -14.02 14.02
C THR A 115 -14.94 -15.27 14.80
N TRP A 116 -14.31 -15.13 15.97
CA TRP A 116 -13.99 -16.27 16.84
C TRP A 116 -15.23 -17.08 17.24
N GLN A 117 -16.33 -16.40 17.57
CA GLN A 117 -17.60 -17.05 17.93
C GLN A 117 -18.23 -17.80 16.74
N ALA A 118 -18.13 -17.25 15.53
CA ALA A 118 -18.67 -17.84 14.31
C ALA A 118 -17.77 -18.91 13.67
N ALA A 119 -16.48 -18.95 14.03
CA ALA A 119 -15.51 -19.87 13.44
C ALA A 119 -15.89 -21.35 13.62
N SER A 120 -15.42 -22.22 12.72
CA SER A 120 -15.57 -23.67 12.87
C SER A 120 -14.74 -24.21 14.04
N ASP A 121 -15.06 -25.41 14.54
CA ASP A 121 -14.24 -26.08 15.57
C ASP A 121 -12.80 -26.29 15.09
N ASP A 122 -12.61 -26.64 13.82
CA ASP A 122 -11.28 -26.83 13.24
C ASP A 122 -10.49 -25.52 13.21
N THR A 123 -11.12 -24.41 12.80
CA THR A 123 -10.49 -23.08 12.77
C THR A 123 -10.15 -22.62 14.20
N ARG A 124 -11.04 -22.85 15.17
CA ARG A 124 -10.78 -22.56 16.59
C ARG A 124 -9.60 -23.37 17.12
N GLY A 125 -9.56 -24.67 16.83
CA GLY A 125 -8.47 -25.56 17.23
C GLY A 125 -7.12 -25.16 16.63
N TRP A 126 -7.10 -24.78 15.35
CA TRP A 126 -5.91 -24.29 14.65
C TRP A 126 -5.36 -22.99 15.28
N LEU A 127 -6.22 -22.00 15.49
CA LEU A 127 -5.85 -20.72 16.11
C LEU A 127 -5.42 -20.90 17.57
N LYS A 128 -6.06 -21.81 18.30
CA LYS A 128 -5.66 -22.14 19.67
C LYS A 128 -4.27 -22.76 19.71
N ALA A 129 -3.98 -23.73 18.85
CA ALA A 129 -2.66 -24.37 18.80
C ALA A 129 -1.54 -23.33 18.52
N TYR A 130 -1.76 -22.43 17.57
CA TYR A 130 -0.86 -21.30 17.32
C TYR A 130 -0.66 -20.43 18.56
N ALA A 131 -1.75 -20.03 19.23
CA ALA A 131 -1.68 -19.23 20.45
C ALA A 131 -0.95 -19.96 21.61
N ASP A 132 -1.18 -21.26 21.75
CA ASP A 132 -0.48 -22.09 22.74
C ASP A 132 1.04 -22.10 22.49
N GLY A 133 1.47 -22.11 21.22
CA GLY A 133 2.89 -22.01 20.83
C GLY A 133 3.53 -20.66 21.17
N VAL A 134 2.82 -19.56 20.90
CA VAL A 134 3.24 -18.22 21.32
C VAL A 134 3.40 -18.17 22.84
N ASN A 135 2.41 -18.70 23.57
CA ASN A 135 2.40 -18.70 25.03
C ASN A 135 3.45 -19.63 25.63
N TYR A 136 3.76 -20.75 24.98
CA TYR A 136 4.87 -21.60 25.38
C TYR A 136 6.19 -20.84 25.34
N TRP A 137 6.46 -20.11 24.25
CA TRP A 137 7.65 -19.26 24.17
C TRP A 137 7.67 -18.21 25.28
N LEU A 138 6.56 -17.50 25.51
CA LEU A 138 6.49 -16.49 26.57
C LEU A 138 6.80 -17.02 27.97
N ARG A 139 6.38 -18.26 28.29
CA ARG A 139 6.65 -18.88 29.59
C ARG A 139 8.07 -19.40 29.74
N THR A 140 8.75 -19.71 28.63
CA THR A 140 10.04 -20.40 28.62
C THR A 140 11.21 -19.52 28.18
N THR A 141 10.95 -18.34 27.61
CA THR A 141 11.98 -17.40 27.21
C THR A 141 12.74 -16.87 28.43
N PRO A 142 14.08 -16.80 28.40
CA PRO A 142 14.86 -16.28 29.53
C PRO A 142 14.67 -14.77 29.73
N SER A 143 14.29 -14.04 28.68
CA SER A 143 14.07 -12.59 28.72
C SER A 143 13.14 -12.13 27.61
N LEU A 144 12.39 -11.06 27.84
CA LEU A 144 11.61 -10.38 26.82
C LEU A 144 12.52 -9.56 25.86
N PRO A 145 12.02 -9.21 24.66
CA PRO A 145 12.71 -8.29 23.76
C PRO A 145 13.14 -6.98 24.45
N PRO A 146 14.31 -6.40 24.13
CA PRO A 146 14.88 -5.23 24.82
C PRO A 146 13.95 -4.00 24.88
N GLU A 147 13.05 -3.85 23.92
CA GLU A 147 12.09 -2.75 23.85
C GLU A 147 11.19 -2.69 25.09
N TYR A 148 10.84 -3.84 25.69
CA TYR A 148 10.00 -3.89 26.89
C TYR A 148 10.71 -3.32 28.13
N ALA A 149 12.03 -3.49 28.24
CA ALA A 149 12.79 -2.92 29.34
C ALA A 149 12.77 -1.39 29.30
N ALA A 150 12.82 -0.79 28.11
CA ALA A 150 12.69 0.65 27.92
C ALA A 150 11.29 1.20 28.27
N LEU A 151 10.28 0.32 28.30
CA LEU A 151 8.90 0.61 28.65
C LEU A 151 8.54 0.19 30.08
N GLU A 152 9.53 -0.23 30.89
CA GLU A 152 9.33 -0.70 32.27
C GLU A 152 8.34 -1.88 32.36
N ILE A 153 8.32 -2.76 31.36
CA ILE A 153 7.43 -3.94 31.30
C ILE A 153 8.25 -5.22 31.46
N SER A 154 7.79 -6.10 32.34
CA SER A 154 8.36 -7.44 32.57
C SER A 154 7.32 -8.57 32.51
N GLN A 155 6.03 -8.24 32.41
CA GLN A 155 4.94 -9.19 32.28
C GLN A 155 4.03 -8.80 31.11
N ILE A 156 3.65 -9.77 30.29
CA ILE A 156 2.80 -9.56 29.11
C ILE A 156 1.57 -10.44 29.20
N GLU A 157 0.42 -9.90 28.79
CA GLU A 157 -0.81 -10.67 28.68
C GLU A 157 -0.63 -11.83 27.68
N PRO A 158 -1.03 -13.06 28.05
CA PRO A 158 -0.98 -14.21 27.16
C PRO A 158 -1.64 -13.94 25.82
N TRP A 159 -1.09 -14.53 24.76
CA TRP A 159 -1.67 -14.49 23.43
C TRP A 159 -2.97 -15.28 23.37
N SER A 160 -4.03 -14.68 22.88
CA SER A 160 -5.31 -15.35 22.63
C SER A 160 -5.53 -15.62 21.14
N PRO A 161 -6.37 -16.59 20.75
CA PRO A 161 -6.76 -16.79 19.35
C PRO A 161 -7.33 -15.52 18.69
N VAL A 162 -8.02 -14.68 19.47
CA VAL A 162 -8.60 -13.41 18.99
C VAL A 162 -7.51 -12.40 18.61
N ASP A 163 -6.30 -12.49 19.20
CA ASP A 163 -5.17 -11.64 18.84
C ASP A 163 -4.66 -11.94 17.42
N SER A 164 -4.69 -13.21 17.00
CA SER A 164 -4.37 -13.57 15.62
C SER A 164 -5.43 -13.09 14.64
N ILE A 165 -6.71 -13.21 14.99
CA ILE A 165 -7.81 -12.74 14.14
C ILE A 165 -7.79 -11.20 14.04
N VAL A 166 -7.52 -10.47 15.13
CA VAL A 166 -7.50 -9.00 15.09
C VAL A 166 -6.36 -8.47 14.22
N ILE A 167 -5.21 -9.15 14.17
CA ILE A 167 -4.12 -8.82 13.22
C ILE A 167 -4.57 -9.02 11.77
N GLY A 168 -5.20 -10.17 11.47
CA GLY A 168 -5.76 -10.42 10.13
C GLY A 168 -6.78 -9.36 9.71
N LYS A 169 -7.71 -9.01 10.61
CA LYS A 169 -8.69 -7.94 10.37
C LYS A 169 -8.07 -6.56 10.22
N ALA A 170 -7.01 -6.25 10.97
CA ALA A 170 -6.30 -4.97 10.84
C ALA A 170 -5.63 -4.85 9.47
N LEU A 171 -5.04 -5.94 8.96
CA LEU A 171 -4.49 -5.97 7.62
C LEU A 171 -5.59 -5.78 6.56
N ALA A 172 -6.69 -6.53 6.65
CA ALA A 172 -7.83 -6.36 5.75
C ALA A 172 -8.39 -4.93 5.79
N PHE A 173 -8.55 -4.36 6.99
CA PHE A 173 -8.96 -2.97 7.19
C PHE A 173 -8.02 -1.97 6.51
N GLN A 174 -6.71 -2.10 6.70
CA GLN A 174 -5.72 -1.21 6.06
C GLN A 174 -5.80 -1.25 4.53
N LEU A 175 -6.19 -2.39 3.96
CA LEU A 175 -6.22 -2.60 2.51
C LEU A 175 -7.53 -2.17 1.84
N SER A 176 -8.68 -2.30 2.52
CA SER A 176 -10.00 -2.03 1.91
C SER A 176 -10.84 -0.94 2.57
N PHE A 177 -10.52 -0.49 3.78
CA PHE A 177 -11.27 0.60 4.40
C PHE A 177 -10.97 1.94 3.72
N ASP A 178 -11.99 2.76 3.54
CA ASP A 178 -11.92 4.14 3.04
C ASP A 178 -12.86 5.04 3.85
N LEU A 179 -12.68 6.36 3.74
CA LEU A 179 -13.52 7.36 4.40
C LEU A 179 -13.96 8.44 3.41
N ASP A 180 -15.27 8.66 3.31
CA ASP A 180 -15.86 9.68 2.44
C ASP A 180 -15.66 11.13 2.95
N ILE A 181 -14.97 11.28 4.08
CA ILE A 181 -14.80 12.53 4.83
C ILE A 181 -14.03 13.56 4.01
N GLN A 182 -12.82 13.19 3.54
CA GLN A 182 -11.94 14.14 2.89
C GLN A 182 -12.50 14.56 1.52
N THR A 183 -12.99 13.60 0.73
CA THR A 183 -13.62 13.89 -0.57
C THR A 183 -14.85 14.80 -0.42
N THR A 184 -15.66 14.60 0.62
CA THR A 184 -16.78 15.51 0.94
C THR A 184 -16.30 16.91 1.30
N LEU A 185 -15.26 17.03 2.13
CA LEU A 185 -14.70 18.33 2.54
C LEU A 185 -14.10 19.10 1.36
N GLU A 186 -13.36 18.42 0.49
CA GLU A 186 -12.73 19.03 -0.68
C GLU A 186 -13.78 19.50 -1.68
N LEU A 187 -14.75 18.65 -2.05
CA LEU A 187 -15.83 19.06 -2.95
C LEU A 187 -16.62 20.25 -2.37
N GLY A 188 -16.91 20.24 -1.08
CA GLY A 188 -17.59 21.35 -0.40
C GLY A 188 -16.81 22.66 -0.49
N ALA A 189 -15.49 22.62 -0.34
CA ALA A 189 -14.64 23.80 -0.50
C ALA A 189 -14.71 24.34 -1.95
N TYR A 190 -14.63 23.46 -2.94
CA TYR A 190 -14.73 23.83 -4.36
C TYR A 190 -16.08 24.44 -4.71
N GLN A 191 -17.18 23.85 -4.25
CA GLN A 191 -18.53 24.38 -4.45
C GLN A 191 -18.68 25.79 -3.83
N GLN A 192 -18.19 26.00 -2.61
CA GLN A 192 -18.23 27.31 -1.94
C GLN A 192 -17.40 28.36 -2.69
N ALA A 193 -16.20 28.00 -3.15
CA ALA A 193 -15.36 28.90 -3.95
C ALA A 193 -16.00 29.23 -5.29
N GLY A 194 -16.62 28.25 -5.96
CA GLY A 194 -17.35 28.45 -7.22
C GLY A 194 -18.51 29.44 -7.07
N GLN A 195 -19.32 29.28 -6.01
CA GLN A 195 -20.41 30.22 -5.68
C GLN A 195 -19.90 31.63 -5.41
N ALA A 196 -18.81 31.78 -4.66
CA ALA A 196 -18.24 33.08 -4.32
C ALA A 196 -17.53 33.74 -5.52
N GLY A 197 -16.91 32.95 -6.40
CA GLY A 197 -16.08 33.41 -7.51
C GLY A 197 -16.77 33.47 -8.87
N GLY A 198 -18.00 32.96 -8.99
CA GLY A 198 -18.78 32.97 -10.25
C GLY A 198 -18.28 31.96 -11.29
N PHE A 199 -17.84 30.79 -10.85
CA PHE A 199 -17.46 29.66 -11.71
C PHE A 199 -18.06 28.34 -11.20
N ASP A 200 -18.05 27.31 -12.03
CA ASP A 200 -18.54 25.99 -11.60
C ASP A 200 -17.47 25.26 -10.78
N GLY A 201 -17.64 25.29 -9.45
CA GLY A 201 -16.76 24.61 -8.50
C GLY A 201 -16.81 23.09 -8.61
N THR A 202 -17.97 22.52 -8.94
CA THR A 202 -18.14 21.08 -9.11
C THR A 202 -17.40 20.62 -10.38
N ALA A 203 -17.51 21.36 -11.48
CA ALA A 203 -16.73 21.10 -12.70
C ALA A 203 -15.23 21.27 -12.48
N LEU A 204 -14.79 22.26 -11.68
CA LEU A 204 -13.38 22.41 -11.30
C LEU A 204 -12.88 21.20 -10.50
N TYR A 205 -13.72 20.60 -9.65
CA TYR A 205 -13.37 19.40 -8.91
C TYR A 205 -13.30 18.17 -9.83
N PHE A 206 -14.41 17.72 -10.42
CA PHE A 206 -14.48 16.44 -11.15
C PHE A 206 -13.99 16.50 -12.61
N GLY A 207 -14.08 17.65 -13.25
CA GLY A 207 -13.68 17.84 -14.64
C GLY A 207 -12.20 18.17 -14.80
N ASP A 208 -11.63 18.92 -13.85
CA ASP A 208 -10.29 19.48 -14.00
C ASP A 208 -9.24 18.90 -13.05
N THR A 209 -9.52 18.83 -11.74
CA THR A 209 -8.47 18.62 -10.72
C THR A 209 -8.48 17.26 -10.04
N HIS A 210 -9.65 16.65 -9.85
CA HIS A 210 -9.86 15.37 -9.18
C HIS A 210 -10.49 14.36 -10.13
N ARG A 211 -9.95 14.27 -11.36
CA ARG A 211 -10.47 13.36 -12.38
C ARG A 211 -10.49 11.91 -11.89
N LEU A 212 -11.59 11.22 -12.21
CA LEU A 212 -11.82 9.81 -11.93
C LEU A 212 -11.18 8.92 -13.00
N ALA A 213 -11.07 9.43 -14.23
CA ALA A 213 -10.36 8.78 -15.31
C ALA A 213 -8.87 8.65 -15.00
N PRO A 214 -8.29 7.44 -15.07
CA PRO A 214 -6.87 7.25 -14.88
C PRO A 214 -6.10 7.87 -16.06
N PRO A 215 -4.91 8.44 -15.82
CA PRO A 215 -4.11 9.06 -16.87
C PRO A 215 -3.53 8.09 -17.92
N ASP A 216 -3.56 6.78 -17.65
CA ASP A 216 -3.31 5.69 -18.60
C ASP A 216 -4.55 4.77 -18.59
N ASN A 217 -5.01 4.34 -19.77
CA ASN A 217 -6.30 3.67 -19.94
C ASN A 217 -6.22 2.14 -20.00
N ARG A 218 -5.10 1.55 -19.57
CA ARG A 218 -4.92 0.10 -19.63
C ARG A 218 -5.70 -0.59 -18.50
N VAL A 219 -6.36 -1.68 -18.87
CA VAL A 219 -7.14 -2.53 -17.97
C VAL A 219 -6.56 -3.93 -17.91
N THR A 220 -6.89 -4.69 -16.85
CA THR A 220 -6.44 -6.08 -16.70
C THR A 220 -7.21 -7.02 -17.63
N ILE A 221 -8.53 -6.83 -17.76
CA ILE A 221 -9.43 -7.68 -18.53
C ILE A 221 -9.93 -6.93 -19.76
N ALA A 222 -9.13 -6.90 -20.83
CA ALA A 222 -9.44 -6.16 -22.06
C ALA A 222 -10.66 -6.69 -22.85
N ALA A 223 -11.13 -7.92 -22.57
CA ALA A 223 -12.27 -8.54 -23.26
C ALA A 223 -13.61 -8.41 -22.49
N ALA A 224 -13.60 -7.82 -21.28
CA ALA A 224 -14.78 -7.71 -20.42
C ALA A 224 -15.60 -6.43 -20.62
N THR A 225 -15.36 -5.66 -21.69
CA THR A 225 -16.39 -4.74 -22.17
C THR A 225 -17.56 -5.60 -22.63
N PRO A 226 -18.76 -5.54 -22.01
CA PRO A 226 -19.86 -6.41 -22.36
C PRO A 226 -20.06 -6.42 -23.87
N ALA A 227 -20.24 -7.62 -24.43
CA ALA A 227 -20.58 -7.84 -25.83
C ALA A 227 -21.93 -7.15 -26.12
N GLY A 228 -21.84 -5.88 -26.48
CA GLY A 228 -22.94 -4.93 -26.53
C GLY A 228 -22.46 -3.55 -26.97
N GLY A 229 -21.72 -3.50 -28.09
CA GLY A 229 -21.70 -2.37 -29.03
C GLY A 229 -21.25 -0.98 -28.53
N ALA A 230 -20.08 -0.57 -29.03
CA ALA A 230 -19.59 0.82 -29.17
C ALA A 230 -18.91 1.49 -27.96
N LEU A 231 -17.70 1.05 -27.60
CA LEU A 231 -16.85 1.79 -26.65
C LEU A 231 -15.34 1.89 -27.00
N LEU A 232 -14.89 1.48 -28.20
CA LEU A 232 -13.48 1.60 -28.60
C LEU A 232 -13.26 2.18 -30.01
N ALA A 233 -14.20 2.95 -30.55
CA ALA A 233 -13.96 3.77 -31.73
C ALA A 233 -13.77 5.22 -31.29
N GLY A 234 -12.62 5.81 -31.60
CA GLY A 234 -12.42 7.25 -31.49
C GLY A 234 -13.57 7.98 -32.18
N GLY A 235 -14.32 8.76 -31.41
CA GLY A 235 -15.48 9.50 -31.87
C GLY A 235 -16.30 10.01 -30.69
N ASP A 236 -16.15 11.31 -30.40
CA ASP A 236 -17.17 12.21 -29.84
C ASP A 236 -18.25 11.59 -28.95
N LYS A 237 -17.86 11.08 -27.77
CA LYS A 237 -18.76 11.15 -26.60
C LYS A 237 -18.21 12.23 -25.69
N ALA A 238 -18.90 13.37 -25.70
CA ALA A 238 -18.70 14.43 -24.70
C ALA A 238 -18.68 13.79 -23.30
N ASP A 239 -17.78 14.25 -22.43
CA ASP A 239 -17.72 13.92 -21.00
C ASP A 239 -19.14 13.85 -20.42
N THR A 240 -19.73 12.66 -20.27
CA THR A 240 -21.02 12.52 -19.58
C THR A 240 -20.76 12.54 -18.08
N GLU A 241 -20.45 13.72 -17.55
CA GLU A 241 -21.07 14.42 -16.39
C GLU A 241 -21.60 13.64 -15.15
N ALA A 242 -21.08 12.46 -14.75
CA ALA A 242 -21.45 11.92 -13.42
C ALA A 242 -20.94 12.77 -12.24
N GLY A 243 -19.96 13.65 -12.48
CA GLY A 243 -19.40 14.53 -11.48
C GLY A 243 -20.02 15.93 -11.39
N THR A 244 -20.69 16.43 -12.43
CA THR A 244 -21.15 17.85 -12.49
C THR A 244 -22.50 18.07 -11.82
N ASN A 245 -23.35 17.04 -11.74
CA ASN A 245 -24.69 17.12 -11.16
C ASN A 245 -24.73 16.71 -9.67
N VAL A 246 -23.68 17.04 -8.91
CA VAL A 246 -23.67 16.84 -7.45
C VAL A 246 -24.32 18.04 -6.77
N ALA A 247 -25.37 17.78 -6.00
CA ALA A 247 -26.04 18.83 -5.21
C ALA A 247 -25.07 19.49 -4.22
N LEU A 248 -25.37 20.74 -3.84
CA LEU A 248 -24.57 21.46 -2.85
C LEU A 248 -24.56 20.70 -1.52
N LEU A 249 -23.36 20.51 -0.97
CA LEU A 249 -23.19 19.87 0.33
C LEU A 249 -23.65 20.81 1.45
N ASP A 250 -24.38 20.27 2.43
CA ASP A 250 -24.91 21.07 3.52
C ASP A 250 -23.83 21.41 4.55
N ALA A 251 -23.98 22.57 5.20
CA ALA A 251 -23.01 23.08 6.17
C ALA A 251 -22.83 22.16 7.38
N THR A 252 -23.88 21.47 7.83
CA THR A 252 -23.83 20.55 8.98
C THR A 252 -23.00 19.31 8.64
N THR A 253 -23.18 18.72 7.46
CA THR A 253 -22.34 17.64 6.95
C THR A 253 -20.87 18.05 6.95
N LEU A 254 -20.56 19.24 6.41
CA LEU A 254 -19.17 19.74 6.33
C LEU A 254 -18.56 20.01 7.72
N GLU A 255 -19.35 20.49 8.68
CA GLU A 255 -18.90 20.71 10.06
C GLU A 255 -18.58 19.38 10.76
N LEU A 256 -19.50 18.41 10.68
CA LEU A 256 -19.30 17.06 11.23
C LEU A 256 -18.07 16.38 10.60
N ALA A 257 -17.94 16.43 9.27
CA ALA A 257 -16.82 15.85 8.55
C ALA A 257 -15.48 16.47 9.00
N ARG A 258 -15.43 17.80 9.16
CA ARG A 258 -14.22 18.51 9.57
C ARG A 258 -13.83 18.15 11.01
N ALA A 259 -14.81 18.13 11.92
CA ALA A 259 -14.59 17.73 13.30
C ALA A 259 -14.06 16.29 13.41
N TYR A 260 -14.59 15.37 12.61
CA TYR A 260 -14.08 14.00 12.60
C TYR A 260 -12.69 13.91 11.97
N ARG A 261 -12.45 14.58 10.83
CA ARG A 261 -11.12 14.65 10.18
C ARG A 261 -10.06 15.12 11.15
N ASP A 262 -10.30 16.22 11.87
CA ASP A 262 -9.35 16.79 12.84
C ASP A 262 -9.06 15.83 13.99
N LYS A 263 -10.03 14.99 14.38
CA LYS A 263 -9.90 13.99 15.44
C LYS A 263 -9.00 12.81 15.07
N ILE A 264 -8.94 12.45 13.79
CA ILE A 264 -8.26 11.23 13.31
C ILE A 264 -7.03 11.51 12.44
N ALA A 265 -6.74 12.77 12.10
CA ALA A 265 -5.68 13.14 11.16
C ALA A 265 -4.32 12.52 11.51
N ASP A 266 -3.96 12.54 12.80
CA ASP A 266 -2.68 12.02 13.30
C ASP A 266 -2.76 10.55 13.77
N HIS A 267 -3.89 9.88 13.57
CA HIS A 267 -4.07 8.49 14.02
C HIS A 267 -3.33 7.52 13.09
N PRO A 268 -2.38 6.69 13.58
CA PRO A 268 -1.51 5.89 12.73
C PRO A 268 -2.24 4.82 11.91
N LEU A 269 -3.37 4.30 12.39
CA LEU A 269 -4.19 3.31 11.67
C LEU A 269 -5.33 3.91 10.84
N ILE A 270 -5.81 5.12 11.16
CA ILE A 270 -7.07 5.66 10.61
C ILE A 270 -6.80 6.89 9.73
N GLY A 271 -5.91 7.78 10.18
CA GLY A 271 -5.49 8.98 9.44
C GLY A 271 -5.05 8.71 8.00
N PRO A 272 -4.29 7.63 7.71
CA PRO A 272 -3.93 7.30 6.33
C PRO A 272 -5.12 7.17 5.37
N HIS A 273 -6.29 6.75 5.87
CA HIS A 273 -7.52 6.58 5.09
C HIS A 273 -8.28 7.88 4.80
N LEU A 274 -7.82 9.03 5.33
CA LEU A 274 -8.31 10.35 4.89
C LEU A 274 -7.78 10.73 3.51
N GLN A 275 -6.57 10.28 3.16
CA GLN A 275 -5.95 10.55 1.86
C GLN A 275 -5.39 9.26 1.28
N PRO A 276 -6.25 8.28 0.99
CA PRO A 276 -5.82 6.96 0.56
C PRO A 276 -4.99 7.02 -0.73
N ARG A 277 -5.16 8.01 -1.62
CA ARG A 277 -4.34 8.12 -2.84
C ARG A 277 -2.90 8.54 -2.60
N GLU A 278 -2.67 9.39 -1.61
CA GLU A 278 -1.33 9.86 -1.26
C GLU A 278 -0.62 8.86 -0.34
N ASN A 279 -1.41 8.13 0.46
CA ASN A 279 -0.90 7.25 1.51
C ASN A 279 -0.97 5.75 1.18
N ARG A 280 -1.80 5.30 0.23
CA ARG A 280 -1.87 3.88 -0.15
C ARG A 280 -0.64 3.52 -0.94
N ALA A 281 0.04 2.51 -0.44
CA ALA A 281 1.04 1.79 -1.20
C ALA A 281 0.37 0.97 -2.33
N GLY A 282 1.08 0.73 -3.42
CA GLY A 282 0.59 -0.04 -4.58
C GLY A 282 0.81 -1.55 -4.43
N SER A 283 0.71 -2.33 -5.49
CA SER A 283 1.19 -3.72 -5.60
C SER A 283 1.23 -4.10 -7.07
N ASN A 284 2.10 -4.98 -7.52
CA ASN A 284 1.97 -5.56 -8.86
C ASN A 284 1.78 -7.07 -8.85
N GLU A 285 1.10 -7.56 -9.87
CA GLU A 285 1.09 -8.96 -10.26
C GLU A 285 0.98 -9.09 -11.78
N TRP A 286 1.65 -10.09 -12.33
CA TRP A 286 1.45 -10.50 -13.70
C TRP A 286 1.81 -11.96 -13.88
N VAL A 287 1.10 -12.62 -14.80
CA VAL A 287 1.28 -14.05 -15.06
C VAL A 287 1.34 -14.26 -16.56
N VAL A 288 2.34 -15.04 -17.00
CA VAL A 288 2.56 -15.40 -18.40
C VAL A 288 2.35 -16.90 -18.56
N SER A 289 1.50 -17.30 -19.49
CA SER A 289 1.21 -18.71 -19.80
C SER A 289 2.40 -19.41 -20.43
N GLY A 290 2.47 -20.74 -20.25
CA GLY A 290 3.57 -21.56 -20.78
C GLY A 290 3.80 -21.43 -22.29
N ASN A 291 2.76 -21.16 -23.08
CA ASN A 291 2.90 -20.96 -24.52
C ASN A 291 3.79 -19.77 -24.91
N LEU A 292 4.01 -18.83 -24.00
CA LEU A 292 4.83 -17.64 -24.23
C LEU A 292 6.16 -17.68 -23.49
N THR A 293 6.43 -18.71 -22.68
CA THR A 293 7.65 -18.80 -21.87
C THR A 293 8.71 -19.69 -22.52
N THR A 294 9.96 -19.52 -22.08
CA THR A 294 11.12 -20.28 -22.58
C THR A 294 11.06 -21.78 -22.25
N THR A 295 10.39 -22.15 -21.17
CA THR A 295 10.31 -23.51 -20.64
C THR A 295 9.00 -24.23 -20.98
N GLY A 296 8.03 -23.52 -21.56
CA GLY A 296 6.69 -24.07 -21.76
C GLY A 296 5.83 -24.09 -20.49
N LYS A 297 6.31 -23.53 -19.37
CA LYS A 297 5.61 -23.50 -18.08
C LYS A 297 5.17 -22.08 -17.70
N PRO A 298 4.00 -21.91 -17.05
CA PRO A 298 3.59 -20.60 -16.56
C PRO A 298 4.61 -19.96 -15.62
N ILE A 299 4.74 -18.63 -15.68
CA ILE A 299 5.54 -17.85 -14.73
C ILE A 299 4.66 -16.78 -14.09
N LEU A 300 4.62 -16.75 -12.75
CA LEU A 300 3.89 -15.78 -11.93
C LEU A 300 4.89 -14.82 -11.27
N SER A 301 4.62 -13.52 -11.35
CA SER A 301 5.30 -12.49 -10.58
C SER A 301 4.31 -11.76 -9.69
N ASN A 302 4.74 -11.49 -8.45
CA ASN A 302 3.98 -10.68 -7.50
C ASN A 302 4.93 -9.91 -6.58
N ASP A 303 4.62 -8.64 -6.36
CA ASP A 303 5.31 -7.78 -5.40
C ASP A 303 4.33 -6.81 -4.74
N PRO A 304 3.73 -7.17 -3.59
CA PRO A 304 2.89 -6.23 -2.85
C PRO A 304 3.70 -5.03 -2.38
N HIS A 305 3.21 -3.81 -2.62
CA HIS A 305 3.83 -2.61 -2.09
C HIS A 305 3.10 -2.18 -0.83
N LEU A 306 3.81 -2.14 0.29
CA LEU A 306 3.25 -1.72 1.58
C LEU A 306 4.14 -0.64 2.18
N SER A 307 3.76 -0.12 3.34
CA SER A 307 4.68 0.65 4.17
C SER A 307 5.93 -0.19 4.45
N LEU A 308 7.10 0.39 4.21
CA LEU A 308 8.38 -0.28 4.41
C LEU A 308 8.83 -0.04 5.86
N ALA A 309 8.69 -1.07 6.67
CA ALA A 309 9.07 -1.06 8.07
C ALA A 309 10.31 -1.94 8.33
N LEU A 310 11.03 -1.60 9.39
CA LEU A 310 11.96 -2.49 10.06
C LEU A 310 11.42 -2.67 11.47
N PRO A 311 11.13 -3.90 11.93
CA PRO A 311 11.15 -5.16 11.17
C PRO A 311 10.17 -5.18 9.98
N SER A 312 10.46 -6.01 8.97
CA SER A 312 9.60 -6.18 7.78
C SER A 312 8.17 -6.58 8.17
N VAL A 313 7.17 -6.10 7.42
CA VAL A 313 5.76 -6.49 7.57
C VAL A 313 5.61 -8.02 7.45
N PHE A 314 6.33 -8.62 6.50
CA PHE A 314 6.27 -10.05 6.26
C PHE A 314 7.39 -10.81 7.00
N VAL A 315 7.05 -12.05 7.35
CA VAL A 315 7.95 -13.13 7.73
C VAL A 315 7.86 -14.22 6.68
N GLU A 316 8.99 -14.82 6.33
CA GLU A 316 9.03 -15.99 5.46
C GLU A 316 8.98 -17.28 6.29
N GLN A 317 8.49 -18.36 5.69
CA GLN A 317 8.39 -19.67 6.34
C GLN A 317 8.10 -20.79 5.34
N HIS A 318 8.37 -22.01 5.77
CA HIS A 318 8.00 -23.24 5.09
C HIS A 318 7.32 -24.18 6.10
N LEU A 319 6.05 -24.49 5.86
CA LEU A 319 5.22 -25.31 6.72
C LEU A 319 5.02 -26.69 6.10
N SER A 320 5.32 -27.75 6.85
CA SER A 320 5.14 -29.13 6.42
C SER A 320 4.46 -30.01 7.48
N SER A 321 3.41 -30.72 7.07
CA SER A 321 2.73 -31.74 7.87
C SER A 321 2.50 -33.01 7.05
N THR A 322 2.60 -34.18 7.71
CA THR A 322 2.29 -35.47 7.07
C THR A 322 0.80 -35.84 7.08
N SER A 323 0.02 -35.35 8.06
CA SER A 323 -1.41 -35.69 8.18
C SER A 323 -2.26 -34.54 8.78
N PRO A 324 -3.05 -33.80 7.97
CA PRO A 324 -3.11 -33.89 6.51
C PRO A 324 -1.76 -33.52 5.88
N ALA A 325 -1.54 -33.98 4.65
CA ALA A 325 -0.39 -33.58 3.86
C ALA A 325 -0.46 -32.08 3.58
N ILE A 326 0.49 -31.33 4.12
CA ILE A 326 0.67 -29.90 3.89
C ILE A 326 2.13 -29.71 3.52
N ASN A 327 2.38 -29.00 2.43
CA ASN A 327 3.70 -28.52 2.06
C ASN A 327 3.53 -27.16 1.40
N VAL A 328 3.78 -26.09 2.15
CA VAL A 328 3.52 -24.72 1.69
C VAL A 328 4.62 -23.78 2.17
N THR A 329 5.06 -22.86 1.32
CA THR A 329 6.10 -21.90 1.65
C THR A 329 5.82 -20.53 1.01
N GLY A 330 6.32 -19.48 1.64
CA GLY A 330 6.14 -18.09 1.24
C GLY A 330 6.07 -17.20 2.46
N VAL A 331 5.29 -16.13 2.37
CA VAL A 331 5.19 -15.11 3.43
C VAL A 331 3.88 -15.15 4.22
N THR A 332 3.94 -14.64 5.45
CA THR A 332 2.77 -14.25 6.25
C THR A 332 3.08 -13.00 7.08
N VAL A 333 2.08 -12.49 7.79
CA VAL A 333 2.27 -11.46 8.83
C VAL A 333 2.50 -12.13 10.18
N ALA A 334 3.48 -11.62 10.93
CA ALA A 334 3.76 -12.13 12.27
C ALA A 334 2.51 -11.97 13.17
N GLY A 335 2.11 -13.05 13.84
CA GLY A 335 0.89 -13.08 14.66
C GLY A 335 -0.31 -13.77 14.01
N ALA A 336 -0.29 -14.04 12.71
CA ALA A 336 -1.32 -14.81 12.01
C ALA A 336 -0.75 -16.14 11.45
N PRO A 337 -1.46 -17.28 11.60
CA PRO A 337 -1.00 -18.57 11.10
C PRO A 337 -1.22 -18.76 9.59
N GLY A 338 -0.53 -19.76 9.01
CA GLY A 338 -0.56 -20.07 7.57
C GLY A 338 0.28 -19.12 6.71
N VAL A 339 0.24 -19.31 5.39
CA VAL A 339 0.92 -18.53 4.35
C VAL A 339 -0.13 -17.72 3.56
N ILE A 340 0.08 -16.42 3.38
CA ILE A 340 -0.90 -15.56 2.67
C ILE A 340 -0.52 -15.33 1.20
N GLN A 341 0.77 -15.41 0.86
CA GLN A 341 1.27 -15.37 -0.51
C GLN A 341 2.44 -16.35 -0.62
N GLY A 342 2.46 -17.18 -1.66
CA GLY A 342 3.44 -18.25 -1.74
C GLY A 342 3.06 -19.37 -2.71
N CYS A 343 3.59 -20.55 -2.45
CA CYS A 343 3.36 -21.74 -3.24
C CYS A 343 3.22 -22.97 -2.36
N ASN A 344 2.50 -23.97 -2.87
CA ASN A 344 2.59 -25.35 -2.42
C ASN A 344 3.19 -26.23 -3.55
N ASP A 345 3.06 -27.55 -3.48
CA ASP A 345 3.60 -28.46 -4.49
C ASP A 345 3.03 -28.28 -5.90
N ARG A 346 1.87 -27.62 -6.03
CA ARG A 346 1.02 -27.63 -7.23
C ARG A 346 0.71 -26.24 -7.78
N ILE A 347 0.53 -25.27 -6.89
CA ILE A 347 0.05 -23.93 -7.23
C ILE A 347 0.93 -22.86 -6.59
N CYS A 348 0.99 -21.69 -7.24
CA CYS A 348 1.49 -20.46 -6.64
C CYS A 348 0.42 -19.36 -6.74
N TRP A 349 0.39 -18.48 -5.76
CA TRP A 349 -0.49 -17.33 -5.74
C TRP A 349 0.18 -16.08 -5.18
N GLY A 350 -0.31 -14.94 -5.64
CA GLY A 350 0.06 -13.61 -5.16
C GLY A 350 -1.18 -12.74 -5.05
N THR A 351 -1.06 -11.60 -4.38
CA THR A 351 -2.18 -10.66 -4.29
C THR A 351 -1.76 -9.22 -4.58
N THR A 352 -2.70 -8.45 -5.11
CA THR A 352 -2.63 -6.99 -5.17
C THR A 352 -3.93 -6.41 -4.63
N THR A 353 -3.93 -5.21 -4.07
CA THR A 353 -5.18 -4.57 -3.63
C THR A 353 -6.12 -4.29 -4.81
N ASN A 354 -7.38 -4.70 -4.68
CA ASN A 354 -8.47 -4.17 -5.48
C ASN A 354 -9.18 -3.13 -4.61
N PRO A 355 -9.27 -1.85 -4.98
CA PRO A 355 -9.87 -0.87 -4.09
C PRO A 355 -11.41 -0.92 -4.16
N LEU A 356 -12.08 -2.06 -3.99
CA LEU A 356 -13.56 -2.11 -4.01
C LEU A 356 -14.14 -1.23 -2.92
N ASP A 357 -15.22 -0.52 -3.25
CA ASP A 357 -15.89 0.41 -2.34
C ASP A 357 -16.83 -0.33 -1.36
N VAL A 358 -16.23 -0.81 -0.27
CA VAL A 358 -16.87 -1.62 0.78
C VAL A 358 -17.21 -0.84 2.06
N THR A 359 -17.13 0.50 2.00
CA THR A 359 -17.44 1.40 3.11
C THR A 359 -18.40 2.50 2.66
N ASP A 360 -19.29 2.97 3.53
CA ASP A 360 -20.02 4.23 3.31
C ASP A 360 -20.16 4.98 4.64
N VAL A 361 -20.01 6.30 4.61
CA VAL A 361 -20.28 7.19 5.75
C VAL A 361 -21.67 7.80 5.61
N PHE A 362 -22.49 7.73 6.67
CA PHE A 362 -23.85 8.25 6.68
C PHE A 362 -24.03 9.39 7.68
N GLN A 363 -24.73 10.46 7.28
CA GLN A 363 -25.25 11.45 8.20
C GLN A 363 -26.58 10.97 8.80
N GLU A 364 -26.54 10.59 10.08
CA GLU A 364 -27.69 10.09 10.84
C GLU A 364 -28.44 11.24 11.53
N THR A 365 -29.76 11.07 11.66
CA THR A 365 -30.58 11.86 12.59
C THR A 365 -30.69 11.08 13.90
N LEU A 366 -30.42 11.72 15.03
CA LEU A 366 -30.28 11.08 16.34
C LEU A 366 -31.38 11.53 17.32
N ARG A 367 -31.75 10.62 18.22
CA ARG A 367 -32.48 10.91 19.45
C ARG A 367 -31.54 10.78 20.64
N LEU A 368 -31.42 11.85 21.42
CA LEU A 368 -30.55 11.91 22.58
C LEU A 368 -31.35 11.80 23.87
N ASN A 369 -30.80 11.11 24.86
CA ASN A 369 -31.35 11.13 26.22
C ASN A 369 -30.99 12.43 26.95
N SER A 370 -31.40 12.56 28.22
CA SER A 370 -31.12 13.75 29.05
C SER A 370 -29.64 14.02 29.30
N TYR A 371 -28.75 13.05 29.03
CA TYR A 371 -27.30 13.17 29.17
C TYR A 371 -26.59 13.52 27.86
N GLY A 372 -27.33 13.69 26.76
CA GLY A 372 -26.79 13.95 25.43
C GLY A 372 -26.27 12.69 24.71
N LEU A 373 -26.56 11.49 25.23
CA LEU A 373 -26.14 10.24 24.62
C LEU A 373 -27.21 9.74 23.63
N PRO A 374 -26.87 9.40 22.38
CA PRO A 374 -27.83 8.86 21.42
C PRO A 374 -28.40 7.53 21.89
N TYR A 375 -29.73 7.36 21.86
CA TYR A 375 -30.41 6.08 22.14
C TYR A 375 -31.17 5.52 20.93
N ALA A 376 -31.39 6.33 19.89
CA ALA A 376 -31.97 5.90 18.62
C ALA A 376 -31.47 6.74 17.44
N THR A 377 -31.45 6.14 16.25
CA THR A 377 -31.42 6.85 14.96
C THR A 377 -32.86 7.05 14.46
N VAL A 378 -33.09 8.02 13.59
CA VAL A 378 -34.39 8.19 12.90
C VAL A 378 -34.22 7.85 11.43
N HIS A 379 -34.94 6.82 10.96
CA HIS A 379 -34.90 6.34 9.58
C HIS A 379 -36.30 6.22 9.00
N SER A 380 -36.55 6.86 7.87
CA SER A 380 -37.86 6.97 7.22
C SER A 380 -38.98 7.37 8.20
N GLY A 381 -38.66 8.25 9.15
CA GLY A 381 -39.57 8.74 10.20
C GLY A 381 -39.74 7.82 11.41
N VAL A 382 -39.07 6.66 11.44
CA VAL A 382 -39.14 5.66 12.51
C VAL A 382 -37.91 5.76 13.41
N GLU A 383 -38.09 5.66 14.73
CA GLU A 383 -36.97 5.56 15.68
C GLU A 383 -36.46 4.12 15.74
N GLU A 384 -35.18 3.94 15.40
CA GLU A 384 -34.47 2.66 15.45
C GLU A 384 -33.47 2.69 16.62
N PRO A 385 -33.53 1.73 17.56
CA PRO A 385 -32.63 1.73 18.72
C PRO A 385 -31.17 1.50 18.30
N VAL A 386 -30.25 2.17 19.01
CA VAL A 386 -28.79 1.95 18.89
C VAL A 386 -28.29 0.98 19.96
N GLU A 387 -27.10 0.40 19.76
CA GLU A 387 -26.41 -0.41 20.77
C GLU A 387 -25.31 0.41 21.47
N TRP A 388 -25.17 0.28 22.79
CA TRP A 388 -24.11 0.93 23.57
C TRP A 388 -23.03 -0.05 23.97
N VAL A 389 -21.77 0.31 23.72
CA VAL A 389 -20.59 -0.44 24.17
C VAL A 389 -19.79 0.43 25.14
N PHE A 390 -19.80 0.06 26.42
CA PHE A 390 -19.04 0.74 27.46
C PHE A 390 -17.56 0.30 27.46
N GLN A 391 -16.66 1.25 27.66
CA GLN A 391 -15.22 1.03 27.57
C GLN A 391 -14.46 1.54 28.79
N ASN A 392 -13.34 0.89 29.10
CA ASN A 392 -12.41 1.28 30.16
C ASN A 392 -11.00 1.41 29.60
N PHE A 393 -10.32 2.53 29.81
CA PHE A 393 -8.97 2.75 29.31
C PHE A 393 -7.94 2.61 30.41
N TYR A 394 -6.80 2.03 30.06
CA TYR A 394 -5.66 1.85 30.94
C TYR A 394 -4.40 2.41 30.26
N VAL A 395 -3.47 2.91 31.06
CA VAL A 395 -2.23 3.53 30.58
C VAL A 395 -1.04 3.02 31.39
N ASN A 396 0.05 2.71 30.70
CA ASN A 396 1.32 2.41 31.34
C ASN A 396 1.95 3.71 31.89
N LYS A 397 2.47 3.67 33.12
CA LYS A 397 3.30 4.74 33.67
C LYS A 397 4.75 4.33 33.53
N THR A 398 5.46 5.05 32.67
CA THR A 398 6.89 4.82 32.39
C THR A 398 7.74 5.94 32.96
N GLY A 399 8.97 5.62 33.35
CA GLY A 399 9.97 6.57 33.86
C GLY A 399 9.85 6.83 35.36
N ASP A 400 9.01 6.09 36.06
CA ASP A 400 8.87 6.15 37.52
C ASP A 400 9.67 5.03 38.24
N GLY A 401 10.30 4.13 37.48
CA GLY A 401 11.08 3.01 37.98
C GLY A 401 10.22 1.84 38.50
N GLN A 402 8.90 1.88 38.35
CA GLN A 402 7.99 0.80 38.76
C GLN A 402 7.64 -0.10 37.57
N LEU A 403 8.07 -1.36 37.64
CA LEU A 403 7.77 -2.33 36.60
C LEU A 403 6.25 -2.65 36.56
N ASN A 404 5.69 -2.71 35.35
CA ASN A 404 4.29 -3.07 35.07
C ASN A 404 3.25 -2.12 35.73
N ASN A 405 3.52 -0.81 35.74
CA ASN A 405 2.63 0.18 36.36
C ASN A 405 1.45 0.58 35.46
N LEU A 406 0.46 -0.33 35.34
CA LEU A 406 -0.76 -0.10 34.56
C LEU A 406 -1.87 0.53 35.42
N VAL A 407 -2.35 1.72 35.05
CA VAL A 407 -3.40 2.44 35.79
C VAL A 407 -4.62 2.76 34.93
N ARG A 408 -5.82 2.74 35.52
CA ARG A 408 -7.05 3.13 34.82
C ARG A 408 -7.06 4.65 34.60
N ASP A 409 -7.35 5.07 33.38
CA ASP A 409 -7.58 6.47 33.03
C ASP A 409 -9.09 6.75 33.00
N ASN A 410 -9.53 7.73 33.80
CA ASN A 410 -10.93 8.12 33.95
C ASN A 410 -11.25 9.45 33.24
N SER A 411 -10.33 10.00 32.45
CA SER A 411 -10.49 11.28 31.75
C SER A 411 -11.40 11.18 30.52
N ILE A 412 -11.59 9.97 29.98
CA ILE A 412 -12.46 9.75 28.82
C ILE A 412 -13.92 9.67 29.29
N GLY A 413 -14.68 10.73 28.99
CA GLY A 413 -16.11 10.80 29.27
C GLY A 413 -16.96 9.96 28.29
N TYR A 414 -18.21 9.68 28.66
CA TYR A 414 -19.14 8.87 27.86
C TYR A 414 -19.49 9.50 26.51
N THR A 415 -19.47 10.83 26.37
CA THR A 415 -19.63 11.55 25.10
C THR A 415 -18.36 11.59 24.24
N ASN A 416 -17.21 11.23 24.82
CA ASN A 416 -15.89 11.39 24.21
C ASN A 416 -15.20 10.04 23.95
N GLY A 417 -15.98 8.95 23.87
CA GLY A 417 -15.51 7.62 23.46
C GLY A 417 -15.49 6.54 24.55
N ALA A 418 -15.84 6.86 25.80
CA ALA A 418 -16.05 5.81 26.82
C ALA A 418 -17.35 5.01 26.58
N VAL A 419 -18.25 5.52 25.74
CA VAL A 419 -19.36 4.76 25.14
C VAL A 419 -19.24 4.85 23.63
N THR A 420 -19.15 3.71 22.96
CA THR A 420 -19.35 3.63 21.51
C THR A 420 -20.81 3.33 21.24
N VAL A 421 -21.39 4.09 20.31
CA VAL A 421 -22.77 3.90 19.85
C VAL A 421 -22.73 3.21 18.50
N LEU A 422 -23.36 2.04 18.38
CA LEU A 422 -23.43 1.28 17.14
C LEU A 422 -24.83 1.38 16.53
N VAL A 423 -24.90 1.52 15.21
CA VAL A 423 -26.15 1.53 14.44
C VAL A 423 -26.35 0.13 13.83
N PRO A 424 -27.31 -0.68 14.32
CA PRO A 424 -27.48 -2.06 13.84
C PRO A 424 -27.63 -2.19 12.32
N ARG A 425 -28.42 -1.30 11.70
CA ARG A 425 -28.67 -1.27 10.25
C ARG A 425 -27.41 -0.95 9.42
N ARG A 426 -26.34 -0.43 10.02
CA ARG A 426 -25.07 -0.09 9.36
C ARG A 426 -24.02 -1.19 9.50
N ASN A 427 -24.43 -2.46 9.47
CA ASN A 427 -23.59 -3.59 9.84
C ASN A 427 -22.98 -3.42 11.25
N ARG A 428 -23.77 -2.90 12.21
CA ARG A 428 -23.29 -2.46 13.53
C ARG A 428 -22.15 -1.43 13.48
N GLY A 429 -22.19 -0.57 12.47
CA GLY A 429 -21.24 0.52 12.29
C GLY A 429 -21.29 1.55 13.41
N PRO A 430 -20.14 2.09 13.86
CA PRO A 430 -20.10 3.07 14.93
C PRO A 430 -20.53 4.46 14.47
N ILE A 431 -21.14 5.22 15.37
CA ILE A 431 -21.21 6.69 15.26
C ILE A 431 -19.85 7.25 15.68
N VAL A 432 -19.18 7.94 14.77
CA VAL A 432 -17.81 8.43 14.94
C VAL A 432 -17.72 9.92 15.31
N GLN A 433 -18.79 10.67 15.02
CA GLN A 433 -18.93 12.09 15.35
C GLN A 433 -20.39 12.45 15.61
N ILE A 434 -20.66 13.34 16.56
CA ILE A 434 -22.00 13.80 16.94
C ILE A 434 -21.98 15.33 17.04
N SER A 435 -23.02 15.99 16.53
CA SER A 435 -23.31 17.41 16.76
C SER A 435 -24.81 17.60 16.92
N GLY A 436 -25.26 17.96 18.13
CA GLY A 436 -26.68 18.04 18.46
C GLY A 436 -27.42 16.73 18.12
N ALA A 437 -28.56 16.83 17.44
CA ALA A 437 -29.37 15.69 17.01
C ALA A 437 -28.89 15.06 15.69
N THR A 438 -27.63 15.26 15.31
CA THR A 438 -27.04 14.71 14.07
C THR A 438 -25.71 14.01 14.37
N GLY A 439 -25.32 13.04 13.54
CA GLY A 439 -24.01 12.40 13.67
C GLY A 439 -23.57 11.67 12.41
N LEU A 440 -22.31 11.25 12.38
CA LEU A 440 -21.75 10.44 11.30
C LEU A 440 -21.62 9.00 11.76
N SER A 441 -22.20 8.05 11.03
CA SER A 441 -21.99 6.62 11.20
C SER A 441 -21.14 6.06 10.05
N VAL A 442 -20.41 4.98 10.29
CA VAL A 442 -19.58 4.32 9.27
C VAL A 442 -20.01 2.88 9.08
N ALA A 443 -20.59 2.55 7.94
CA ALA A 443 -20.85 1.17 7.53
C ALA A 443 -19.61 0.61 6.85
N TYR A 444 -19.11 -0.54 7.29
CA TYR A 444 -18.01 -1.27 6.66
C TYR A 444 -18.29 -2.76 6.78
N THR A 445 -17.97 -3.52 5.73
CA THR A 445 -18.23 -4.96 5.66
C THR A 445 -17.50 -5.73 6.76
N GLY A 446 -16.31 -5.27 7.16
CA GLY A 446 -15.45 -5.92 8.15
C GLY A 446 -15.86 -5.76 9.62
N TRP A 447 -16.95 -5.07 9.95
CA TRP A 447 -17.46 -4.96 11.33
C TRP A 447 -18.04 -6.26 11.89
N GLY A 448 -18.40 -7.21 11.02
CA GLY A 448 -18.95 -8.51 11.39
C GLY A 448 -17.91 -9.63 11.55
N ALA A 449 -18.44 -10.85 11.69
CA ALA A 449 -17.65 -12.07 11.54
C ALA A 449 -17.26 -12.26 10.07
N THR A 450 -16.00 -12.59 9.78
CA THR A 450 -15.47 -12.79 8.41
C THR A 450 -14.45 -13.94 8.39
N GLY A 451 -14.14 -14.49 7.21
CA GLY A 451 -13.46 -15.77 6.99
C GLY A 451 -12.05 -15.71 6.41
N GLU A 452 -11.36 -14.56 6.39
CA GLU A 452 -10.10 -14.39 5.64
C GLU A 452 -9.01 -15.40 6.06
N LEU A 453 -8.87 -15.66 7.37
CA LEU A 453 -7.91 -16.66 7.86
C LEU A 453 -8.29 -18.09 7.42
N GLU A 454 -9.59 -18.40 7.35
CA GLU A 454 -10.08 -19.68 6.84
C GLU A 454 -9.84 -19.81 5.33
N SER A 455 -10.01 -18.71 4.57
CA SER A 455 -9.67 -18.66 3.14
C SER A 455 -8.20 -19.04 2.91
N PHE A 456 -7.26 -18.39 3.60
CA PHE A 456 -5.83 -18.72 3.47
C PHE A 456 -5.50 -20.13 3.96
N ARG A 457 -6.13 -20.58 5.05
CA ARG A 457 -6.01 -21.97 5.52
C ARG A 457 -6.38 -22.97 4.41
N ARG A 458 -7.41 -22.67 3.61
CA ARG A 458 -7.82 -23.49 2.45
C ARG A 458 -6.89 -23.35 1.25
N ILE A 459 -6.48 -22.13 0.89
CA ILE A 459 -5.51 -21.88 -0.20
C ILE A 459 -4.23 -22.66 0.03
N ASN A 460 -3.72 -22.71 1.27
CA ASN A 460 -2.50 -23.45 1.62
C ASN A 460 -2.57 -24.95 1.29
N ARG A 461 -3.77 -25.50 1.11
CA ARG A 461 -4.01 -26.91 0.76
C ARG A 461 -4.50 -27.11 -0.67
N ALA A 462 -4.92 -26.06 -1.37
CA ALA A 462 -5.55 -26.17 -2.67
C ALA A 462 -4.61 -26.85 -3.67
N GLN A 463 -5.10 -27.89 -4.34
CA GLN A 463 -4.33 -28.71 -5.28
C GLN A 463 -4.55 -28.31 -6.74
N ASN A 464 -5.53 -27.44 -7.01
CA ASN A 464 -5.97 -27.06 -8.34
C ASN A 464 -6.80 -25.76 -8.30
N LEU A 465 -7.15 -25.27 -9.48
CA LEU A 465 -7.87 -24.01 -9.67
C LEU A 465 -9.24 -24.00 -9.00
N ALA A 466 -9.97 -25.12 -9.06
CA ALA A 466 -11.32 -25.20 -8.49
C ALA A 466 -11.30 -25.10 -6.97
N GLU A 467 -10.36 -25.79 -6.30
CA GLU A 467 -10.14 -25.67 -4.86
C GLU A 467 -9.68 -24.28 -4.45
N PHE A 468 -8.84 -23.63 -5.27
CA PHE A 468 -8.43 -22.24 -5.06
C PHE A 468 -9.64 -21.29 -5.12
N GLN A 469 -10.47 -21.37 -6.16
CA GLN A 469 -11.69 -20.57 -6.29
C GLN A 469 -12.67 -20.83 -5.14
N GLN A 470 -12.82 -22.09 -4.71
CA GLN A 470 -13.64 -22.42 -3.55
C GLN A 470 -13.10 -21.78 -2.27
N ALA A 471 -11.77 -21.76 -2.09
CA ALA A 471 -11.14 -21.09 -0.94
C ALA A 471 -11.40 -19.58 -0.93
N LEU A 472 -11.44 -18.93 -2.10
CA LEU A 472 -11.74 -17.49 -2.22
C LEU A 472 -13.17 -17.14 -1.77
N SER A 473 -14.12 -18.07 -1.79
CA SER A 473 -15.48 -17.82 -1.28
C SER A 473 -15.55 -17.53 0.23
N TYR A 474 -14.46 -17.73 0.98
CA TYR A 474 -14.32 -17.34 2.39
C TYR A 474 -13.55 -16.02 2.57
N PHE A 475 -13.09 -15.40 1.49
CA PHE A 475 -12.35 -14.13 1.53
C PHE A 475 -13.34 -12.97 1.44
N ASP A 476 -13.94 -12.65 2.60
CA ASP A 476 -15.09 -11.76 2.66
C ASP A 476 -14.69 -10.27 2.62
N VAL A 477 -13.60 -9.88 3.27
CA VAL A 477 -13.15 -8.47 3.39
C VAL A 477 -11.64 -8.36 3.18
N GLY A 478 -11.15 -7.15 2.88
CA GLY A 478 -9.75 -6.87 2.56
C GLY A 478 -9.52 -6.57 1.09
N SER A 479 -10.50 -6.90 0.23
CA SER A 479 -10.60 -6.50 -1.17
C SER A 479 -9.30 -6.68 -1.96
N GLN A 480 -9.06 -7.91 -2.42
CA GLN A 480 -7.82 -8.27 -3.10
C GLN A 480 -8.12 -8.79 -4.51
N ASN A 481 -7.19 -8.49 -5.42
CA ASN A 481 -6.95 -9.31 -6.60
C ASN A 481 -6.04 -10.48 -6.20
N PHE A 482 -6.27 -11.63 -6.83
CA PHE A 482 -5.49 -12.85 -6.66
C PHE A 482 -4.97 -13.30 -8.02
N ALA A 483 -3.65 -13.32 -8.18
CA ALA A 483 -2.99 -14.03 -9.25
C ALA A 483 -2.81 -15.51 -8.88
N TYR A 484 -3.07 -16.39 -9.85
CA TYR A 484 -2.94 -17.84 -9.73
C TYR A 484 -2.14 -18.41 -10.91
N ALA A 485 -1.27 -19.37 -10.63
CA ALA A 485 -0.67 -20.25 -11.63
C ALA A 485 -0.47 -21.67 -11.08
N ASP A 486 -0.55 -22.69 -11.93
CA ASP A 486 -0.30 -24.08 -11.54
C ASP A 486 0.57 -24.88 -12.50
N VAL A 487 1.04 -26.03 -12.02
CA VAL A 487 1.89 -26.98 -12.77
C VAL A 487 1.19 -27.64 -13.96
N ASP A 488 -0.15 -27.59 -14.01
CA ASP A 488 -0.97 -28.10 -15.11
C ASP A 488 -1.07 -27.10 -16.28
N GLY A 489 -0.57 -25.87 -16.09
CA GLY A 489 -0.49 -24.85 -17.13
C GLY A 489 -1.55 -23.76 -17.03
N ASN A 490 -2.41 -23.78 -15.99
CA ASN A 490 -3.43 -22.76 -15.82
C ASN A 490 -2.84 -21.46 -15.28
N ILE A 491 -3.40 -20.34 -15.73
CA ILE A 491 -3.18 -19.00 -15.18
C ILE A 491 -4.54 -18.35 -14.89
N GLY A 492 -4.66 -17.62 -13.79
CA GLY A 492 -5.92 -17.01 -13.36
C GLY A 492 -5.74 -15.69 -12.62
N TYR A 493 -6.73 -14.81 -12.77
CA TYR A 493 -6.90 -13.56 -12.05
C TYR A 493 -8.30 -13.53 -11.46
N PHE A 494 -8.42 -13.24 -10.17
CA PHE A 494 -9.70 -13.18 -9.46
C PHE A 494 -9.75 -11.97 -8.55
N THR A 495 -10.92 -11.34 -8.43
CA THR A 495 -11.15 -10.33 -7.38
C THR A 495 -12.05 -10.91 -6.32
N SER A 496 -11.71 -10.73 -5.03
CA SER A 496 -12.55 -11.20 -3.93
C SER A 496 -12.68 -10.16 -2.82
N ALA A 497 -13.94 -9.84 -2.53
CA ALA A 497 -14.49 -9.32 -1.29
C ALA A 497 -16.01 -9.24 -1.47
N GLU A 498 -16.74 -9.12 -0.38
CA GLU A 498 -18.18 -8.90 -0.38
C GLU A 498 -18.47 -7.42 -0.58
N LEU A 499 -18.78 -7.04 -1.83
CA LEU A 499 -19.11 -5.66 -2.20
C LEU A 499 -20.62 -5.41 -2.03
N PRO A 500 -21.07 -4.57 -1.08
CA PRO A 500 -22.50 -4.35 -0.84
C PRO A 500 -23.19 -3.65 -2.01
N LEU A 501 -24.38 -4.14 -2.38
CA LEU A 501 -25.25 -3.45 -3.33
C LEU A 501 -25.98 -2.29 -2.64
N ARG A 502 -25.95 -1.11 -3.25
CA ARG A 502 -26.58 0.12 -2.76
C ARG A 502 -27.95 0.30 -3.40
N THR A 503 -28.97 0.64 -2.61
CA THR A 503 -30.37 0.60 -3.04
C THR A 503 -30.66 1.55 -4.20
N ASP A 504 -30.08 2.75 -4.20
CA ASP A 504 -30.22 3.73 -5.27
C ASP A 504 -29.56 3.27 -6.58
N LEU A 505 -28.31 2.81 -6.51
CA LEU A 505 -27.58 2.32 -7.67
C LEU A 505 -28.28 1.11 -8.29
N GLN A 506 -28.88 0.25 -7.45
CA GLN A 506 -29.61 -0.93 -7.91
C GLN A 506 -31.01 -0.60 -8.47
N THR A 507 -31.76 0.28 -7.81
CA THR A 507 -33.19 0.48 -8.11
C THR A 507 -33.49 1.71 -8.96
N LEU A 508 -32.61 2.71 -8.97
CA LEU A 508 -32.77 3.96 -9.72
C LEU A 508 -31.82 4.05 -10.92
N ASN A 509 -30.79 3.19 -10.99
CA ASN A 509 -29.68 3.28 -11.95
C ASN A 509 -28.98 4.66 -11.94
N THR A 510 -28.94 5.31 -10.78
CA THR A 510 -28.26 6.59 -10.56
C THR A 510 -28.01 6.77 -9.06
N ALA A 511 -27.08 7.66 -8.72
CA ALA A 511 -26.89 8.09 -7.33
C ALA A 511 -28.05 9.01 -6.90
N ASP A 512 -28.83 8.58 -5.90
CA ASP A 512 -29.98 9.35 -5.43
C ASP A 512 -29.55 10.73 -4.88
N GLY A 513 -30.35 11.76 -5.11
CA GLY A 513 -30.01 13.14 -4.77
C GLY A 513 -28.69 13.67 -5.37
N GLY A 514 -28.12 13.01 -6.39
CA GLY A 514 -26.82 13.35 -6.96
C GLY A 514 -25.65 13.15 -5.98
N ARG A 515 -25.82 12.28 -4.96
CA ARG A 515 -24.79 12.01 -3.94
C ARG A 515 -24.15 10.63 -4.17
N PRO A 516 -23.03 10.55 -4.92
CA PRO A 516 -22.37 9.29 -5.18
C PRO A 516 -21.84 8.60 -3.91
N PRO A 517 -21.51 7.28 -3.97
CA PRO A 517 -21.06 6.50 -2.82
C PRO A 517 -19.85 7.06 -2.07
N TRP A 518 -18.92 7.71 -2.77
CA TRP A 518 -17.69 8.26 -2.20
C TRP A 518 -17.85 9.64 -1.52
N LEU A 519 -19.08 9.98 -1.13
CA LEU A 519 -19.44 11.19 -0.38
C LEU A 519 -20.31 10.79 0.82
N ILE A 520 -20.37 11.64 1.85
CA ILE A 520 -21.24 11.40 3.00
C ILE A 520 -22.71 11.31 2.55
N ARG A 521 -23.32 10.16 2.83
CA ARG A 521 -24.64 9.76 2.38
C ARG A 521 -25.73 10.11 3.38
N ASP A 522 -26.94 10.37 2.91
CA ASP A 522 -28.13 10.47 3.77
C ASP A 522 -28.36 9.19 4.61
N GLY A 523 -28.35 9.34 5.93
CA GLY A 523 -28.70 8.27 6.87
C GLY A 523 -30.16 8.25 7.29
N SER A 524 -30.92 9.32 6.99
CA SER A 524 -32.31 9.48 7.43
C SER A 524 -33.33 8.60 6.68
N GLY A 525 -32.92 7.98 5.56
CA GLY A 525 -33.82 7.19 4.70
C GLY A 525 -34.74 8.06 3.83
N THR A 526 -34.41 9.34 3.66
CA THR A 526 -35.07 10.24 2.70
C THR A 526 -34.62 9.90 1.28
N LEU A 527 -33.33 9.60 1.12
CA LEU A 527 -32.73 9.08 -0.11
C LEU A 527 -32.48 7.58 0.03
N LYS A 528 -32.42 6.86 -1.11
CA LYS A 528 -32.26 5.41 -1.16
C LYS A 528 -30.82 4.94 -0.98
N HIS A 529 -30.09 5.47 -0.01
CA HIS A 529 -28.64 5.24 0.13
C HIS A 529 -28.25 3.97 0.90
N ASP A 530 -29.21 3.30 1.53
CA ASP A 530 -28.90 2.11 2.32
C ASP A 530 -28.37 0.95 1.46
N TRP A 531 -27.48 0.16 2.06
CA TRP A 531 -27.16 -1.17 1.53
C TRP A 531 -28.43 -2.02 1.49
N MET A 532 -28.57 -2.79 0.42
CA MET A 532 -29.77 -3.57 0.19
C MET A 532 -29.90 -4.70 1.22
N PRO A 533 -31.09 -4.87 1.83
CA PRO A 533 -31.34 -5.98 2.73
C PRO A 533 -31.19 -7.33 2.03
N LEU A 534 -30.53 -8.28 2.69
CA LEU A 534 -30.32 -9.63 2.18
C LEU A 534 -31.63 -10.37 1.89
N LYS A 535 -31.78 -10.84 0.66
CA LYS A 535 -32.84 -11.74 0.16
C LYS A 535 -32.27 -13.04 -0.39
N THR A 536 -31.14 -12.95 -1.09
CA THR A 536 -30.42 -14.09 -1.66
C THR A 536 -29.04 -14.20 -1.00
N ARG A 537 -28.71 -15.36 -0.46
CA ARG A 537 -27.43 -15.60 0.19
C ARG A 537 -26.53 -16.43 -0.72
N GLU A 538 -25.37 -15.87 -1.07
CA GLU A 538 -24.30 -16.60 -1.75
C GLU A 538 -23.64 -17.62 -0.81
N ALA A 539 -22.99 -18.63 -1.38
CA ALA A 539 -22.28 -19.63 -0.58
C ALA A 539 -21.20 -18.96 0.28
N ASN A 540 -21.14 -19.32 1.57
CA ASN A 540 -20.20 -18.77 2.57
C ASN A 540 -20.30 -17.27 2.85
N GLN A 541 -21.33 -16.58 2.32
CA GLN A 541 -21.47 -15.15 2.51
C GLN A 541 -21.53 -14.75 3.99
N ALA A 542 -20.72 -13.79 4.41
CA ALA A 542 -20.58 -13.31 5.78
C ALA A 542 -21.43 -12.06 6.07
N VAL A 543 -21.37 -11.05 5.21
CA VAL A 543 -22.04 -9.75 5.37
C VAL A 543 -23.57 -9.91 5.23
N PRO A 544 -24.37 -9.33 6.13
CA PRO A 544 -25.83 -9.52 6.16
C PRO A 544 -26.61 -8.62 5.18
N PHE A 545 -26.04 -8.35 4.00
CA PHE A 545 -26.61 -7.48 2.96
C PHE A 545 -26.50 -8.15 1.58
N GLU A 546 -27.30 -7.73 0.61
CA GLU A 546 -27.04 -8.13 -0.78
C GLU A 546 -25.65 -7.64 -1.21
N ILE A 547 -24.92 -8.51 -1.91
CA ILE A 547 -23.58 -8.26 -2.40
C ILE A 547 -23.51 -8.46 -3.91
N LEU A 548 -22.50 -7.88 -4.56
CA LEU A 548 -22.20 -8.18 -5.95
C LEU A 548 -21.92 -9.69 -6.08
N PRO A 549 -22.68 -10.45 -6.90
CA PRO A 549 -22.48 -11.88 -7.03
C PRO A 549 -21.05 -12.22 -7.48
N ALA A 550 -20.49 -13.32 -6.96
CA ALA A 550 -19.13 -13.76 -7.31
C ALA A 550 -18.94 -13.96 -8.82
N ALA A 551 -20.00 -14.34 -9.55
CA ALA A 551 -19.96 -14.47 -11.00
C ALA A 551 -19.83 -13.13 -11.76
N GLU A 552 -20.22 -12.01 -11.13
CA GLU A 552 -20.12 -10.66 -11.68
C GLU A 552 -18.83 -9.93 -11.26
N MET A 553 -18.07 -10.50 -10.32
CA MET A 553 -16.77 -9.98 -9.92
C MET A 553 -15.75 -10.11 -11.07
N PRO A 554 -14.85 -9.12 -11.28
CA PRO A 554 -13.81 -9.24 -12.29
C PRO A 554 -12.96 -10.50 -12.12
N GLN A 555 -12.91 -11.32 -13.16
CA GLN A 555 -12.12 -12.55 -13.16
C GLN A 555 -11.72 -12.97 -14.57
N LEU A 556 -10.62 -13.72 -14.67
CA LEU A 556 -10.05 -14.19 -15.92
C LEU A 556 -9.34 -15.53 -15.68
N VAL A 557 -9.56 -16.50 -16.56
CA VAL A 557 -8.83 -17.77 -16.56
C VAL A 557 -8.33 -18.04 -17.96
N ASN A 558 -7.04 -18.40 -18.10
CA ASN A 558 -6.40 -18.80 -19.35
C ASN A 558 -6.73 -17.87 -20.54
N PRO A 559 -6.44 -16.55 -20.45
CA PRO A 559 -6.73 -15.61 -21.53
C PRO A 559 -6.09 -16.02 -22.84
N ALA A 560 -6.79 -15.84 -23.96
CA ALA A 560 -6.24 -16.08 -25.31
C ALA A 560 -4.97 -15.25 -25.60
N LYS A 561 -4.87 -14.06 -25.00
CA LYS A 561 -3.66 -13.20 -25.05
C LYS A 561 -2.43 -13.92 -24.47
N GLY A 562 -2.61 -14.85 -23.54
CA GLY A 562 -1.55 -15.65 -22.94
C GLY A 562 -0.84 -14.99 -21.77
N TRP A 563 -1.20 -13.77 -21.37
CA TRP A 563 -0.77 -13.13 -20.12
C TRP A 563 -1.83 -12.15 -19.61
N PHE A 564 -1.73 -11.79 -18.33
CA PHE A 564 -2.43 -10.66 -17.72
C PHE A 564 -1.51 -9.92 -16.75
N SER A 565 -1.88 -8.69 -16.42
CA SER A 565 -1.21 -7.90 -15.38
C SER A 565 -2.20 -7.01 -14.65
N ASN A 566 -2.02 -6.87 -13.34
CA ASN A 566 -2.71 -5.90 -12.50
C ASN A 566 -1.70 -5.15 -11.63
N ALA A 567 -1.91 -3.85 -11.48
CA ALA A 567 -1.16 -3.02 -10.55
C ALA A 567 -2.07 -2.02 -9.82
N ASN A 568 -3.18 -2.52 -9.26
CA ASN A 568 -4.28 -1.74 -8.67
C ASN A 568 -5.03 -0.83 -9.66
N ASN A 569 -4.84 -1.06 -10.96
CA ASN A 569 -5.57 -0.38 -12.02
C ASN A 569 -7.01 -0.86 -12.10
N ASP A 570 -7.85 -0.09 -12.79
CA ASP A 570 -9.23 -0.49 -13.09
C ASP A 570 -9.20 -1.82 -13.86
N PRO A 571 -9.78 -2.90 -13.32
CA PRO A 571 -9.66 -4.21 -13.94
C PRO A 571 -10.47 -4.35 -15.22
N VAL A 572 -11.55 -3.58 -15.37
CA VAL A 572 -12.57 -3.76 -16.44
C VAL A 572 -12.91 -2.47 -17.19
N GLY A 573 -12.42 -1.32 -16.72
CA GLY A 573 -12.58 -0.02 -17.35
C GLY A 573 -13.87 0.72 -16.97
N THR A 574 -14.31 0.56 -15.72
CA THR A 574 -15.44 1.32 -15.14
C THR A 574 -15.23 2.84 -15.09
N THR A 575 -13.99 3.33 -15.01
CA THR A 575 -13.72 4.77 -14.80
C THR A 575 -13.09 5.49 -15.99
N LEU A 576 -12.85 4.80 -17.12
CA LEU A 576 -12.04 5.32 -18.23
C LEU A 576 -12.61 6.59 -18.88
N ASP A 577 -13.92 6.78 -18.83
CA ASP A 577 -14.64 7.94 -19.36
C ASP A 577 -14.93 9.02 -18.30
N ASN A 578 -14.26 8.94 -17.15
CA ASN A 578 -14.44 9.83 -16.00
C ASN A 578 -15.81 9.67 -15.30
N ASN A 579 -16.53 8.58 -15.55
CA ASN A 579 -17.85 8.31 -14.97
C ASN A 579 -18.00 6.84 -14.51
N PRO A 580 -17.84 6.54 -13.21
CA PRO A 580 -18.01 5.18 -12.67
C PRO A 580 -19.48 4.74 -12.49
N LEU A 581 -20.46 5.59 -12.83
CA LEU A 581 -21.88 5.42 -12.52
C LEU A 581 -22.77 5.32 -13.78
N ASN A 582 -22.22 4.88 -14.91
CA ASN A 582 -22.96 4.77 -16.17
C ASN A 582 -22.94 3.38 -16.83
N GLN A 583 -22.29 2.40 -16.21
CA GLN A 583 -22.25 1.01 -16.68
C GLN A 583 -23.31 0.19 -15.94
N VAL A 584 -23.99 -0.70 -16.64
CA VAL A 584 -25.11 -1.50 -16.08
C VAL A 584 -24.69 -2.94 -15.90
N ARG A 585 -25.12 -3.55 -14.79
CA ARG A 585 -24.87 -4.95 -14.46
C ARG A 585 -25.75 -5.89 -15.27
N PRO A 586 -25.28 -7.13 -15.55
CA PRO A 586 -26.15 -8.17 -16.09
C PRO A 586 -27.40 -8.44 -15.24
N GLY A 587 -27.28 -8.37 -13.91
CA GLY A 587 -28.39 -8.51 -12.95
C GLY A 587 -29.27 -7.26 -12.79
N GLY A 588 -29.04 -6.20 -13.57
CA GLY A 588 -29.67 -4.88 -13.38
C GLY A 588 -28.99 -4.04 -12.29
N GLY A 589 -29.19 -2.73 -12.32
CA GLY A 589 -28.46 -1.79 -11.47
C GLY A 589 -27.12 -1.34 -12.07
N LEU A 590 -26.48 -0.34 -11.47
CA LEU A 590 -25.16 0.14 -11.90
C LEU A 590 -24.04 -0.82 -11.50
N TYR A 591 -23.09 -1.04 -12.41
CA TYR A 591 -21.88 -1.84 -12.18
C TYR A 591 -20.80 -0.97 -11.58
N TYR A 592 -20.97 -0.66 -10.30
CA TYR A 592 -20.07 0.17 -9.53
C TYR A 592 -19.15 -0.71 -8.68
N LEU A 593 -17.85 -0.64 -8.95
CA LEU A 593 -16.80 -1.33 -8.18
C LEU A 593 -16.08 -0.35 -7.24
N ASN A 594 -15.61 0.76 -7.81
CA ASN A 594 -15.03 1.91 -7.13
C ASN A 594 -14.94 3.09 -8.11
N PHE A 595 -14.65 4.29 -7.60
CA PHE A 595 -14.55 5.53 -8.37
C PHE A 595 -13.13 5.89 -8.83
N LYS A 596 -12.07 5.21 -8.36
CA LYS A 596 -10.70 5.54 -8.78
C LYS A 596 -9.68 4.42 -8.58
N TYR A 597 -8.66 4.42 -9.46
CA TYR A 597 -7.65 3.37 -9.56
C TYR A 597 -6.24 3.92 -9.88
N SER A 598 -5.21 3.08 -9.71
CA SER A 598 -3.84 3.36 -10.19
C SER A 598 -3.73 3.23 -11.71
N ALA A 599 -2.64 3.72 -12.32
CA ALA A 599 -2.54 3.77 -13.79
C ALA A 599 -1.19 3.34 -14.36
N TYR A 600 -0.07 3.89 -13.87
CA TYR A 600 1.17 3.85 -14.66
C TYR A 600 1.92 2.52 -14.60
N ARG A 601 1.97 1.87 -13.43
CA ARG A 601 2.68 0.59 -13.25
C ARG A 601 2.14 -0.49 -14.17
N GLN A 602 0.82 -0.70 -14.17
CA GLN A 602 0.23 -1.71 -15.05
C GLN A 602 0.43 -1.34 -16.52
N GLY A 603 0.30 -0.06 -16.87
CA GLY A 603 0.56 0.43 -18.21
C GLY A 603 1.98 0.13 -18.70
N ARG A 604 2.99 0.21 -17.82
CA ARG A 604 4.39 -0.16 -18.11
C ARG A 604 4.54 -1.67 -18.25
N ILE A 605 4.03 -2.45 -17.29
CA ILE A 605 4.11 -3.92 -17.29
C ILE A 605 3.52 -4.49 -18.58
N ASP A 606 2.29 -4.09 -18.93
CA ASP A 606 1.60 -4.63 -20.10
C ASP A 606 2.31 -4.26 -21.41
N ARG A 607 2.81 -3.02 -21.54
CA ARG A 607 3.57 -2.60 -22.74
C ARG A 607 4.89 -3.36 -22.89
N LYS A 608 5.61 -3.62 -21.78
CA LYS A 608 6.86 -4.40 -21.80
C LYS A 608 6.61 -5.86 -22.19
N LEU A 609 5.59 -6.50 -21.60
CA LEU A 609 5.20 -7.87 -21.97
C LEU A 609 4.73 -7.94 -23.43
N ALA A 610 3.90 -7.00 -23.88
CA ALA A 610 3.46 -6.93 -25.26
C ALA A 610 4.63 -6.77 -26.24
N ALA A 611 5.61 -5.91 -25.93
CA ALA A 611 6.79 -5.71 -26.75
C ALA A 611 7.69 -6.96 -26.81
N LEU A 612 7.89 -7.64 -25.67
CA LEU A 612 8.64 -8.91 -25.61
C LEU A 612 7.98 -10.00 -26.46
N VAL A 613 6.66 -10.15 -26.36
CA VAL A 613 5.92 -11.15 -27.15
C VAL A 613 5.92 -10.79 -28.63
N ALA A 614 5.73 -9.52 -28.98
CA ALA A 614 5.70 -9.05 -30.37
C ALA A 614 7.05 -9.18 -31.09
N SER A 615 8.18 -9.18 -30.36
CA SER A 615 9.51 -9.42 -30.95
C SER A 615 9.74 -10.89 -31.32
N GLY A 616 8.84 -11.80 -30.92
CA GLY A 616 9.00 -13.25 -31.06
C GLY A 616 9.85 -13.88 -29.96
N GLN A 617 10.34 -13.10 -28.98
CA GLN A 617 11.07 -13.61 -27.83
C GLN A 617 10.12 -14.36 -26.88
N LYS A 618 10.58 -15.51 -26.38
CA LYS A 618 9.92 -16.22 -25.27
C LYS A 618 10.32 -15.59 -23.94
N VAL A 619 9.37 -15.45 -23.03
CA VAL A 619 9.57 -14.86 -21.70
C VAL A 619 10.32 -15.83 -20.79
N SER A 620 11.35 -15.34 -20.10
CA SER A 620 12.12 -16.09 -19.10
C SER A 620 11.87 -15.57 -17.68
N VAL A 621 12.26 -16.34 -16.66
CA VAL A 621 12.28 -15.88 -15.26
C VAL A 621 13.13 -14.61 -15.09
N ALA A 622 14.22 -14.49 -15.84
CA ALA A 622 15.07 -13.29 -15.83
C ALA A 622 14.34 -12.06 -16.38
N ASP A 623 13.56 -12.21 -17.46
CA ASP A 623 12.74 -11.10 -18.00
C ASP A 623 11.72 -10.62 -16.97
N MET A 624 11.12 -11.55 -16.21
CA MET A 624 10.15 -11.24 -15.15
C MET A 624 10.81 -10.49 -13.98
N LYS A 625 11.99 -10.91 -13.53
CA LYS A 625 12.77 -10.18 -12.50
C LYS A 625 13.23 -8.80 -12.99
N ASN A 626 13.68 -8.69 -14.24
CA ASN A 626 14.06 -7.42 -14.85
C ASN A 626 12.86 -6.46 -14.94
N LEU A 627 11.65 -6.98 -15.15
CA LEU A 627 10.43 -6.19 -15.14
C LEU A 627 10.07 -5.71 -13.72
N GLN A 628 10.21 -6.55 -12.69
CA GLN A 628 10.10 -6.12 -11.28
C GLN A 628 11.11 -5.03 -10.92
N ALA A 629 12.31 -5.07 -11.52
CA ALA A 629 13.35 -4.07 -11.35
C ALA A 629 13.20 -2.82 -12.24
N ASN A 630 12.13 -2.71 -13.04
CA ASN A 630 11.98 -1.60 -13.97
C ASN A 630 11.68 -0.29 -13.23
N ASN A 631 12.65 0.63 -13.26
CA ASN A 631 12.55 1.97 -12.70
C ASN A 631 12.25 3.05 -13.75
N GLN A 632 11.73 2.67 -14.93
CA GLN A 632 11.47 3.63 -16.00
C GLN A 632 10.14 4.39 -15.78
N LEU A 633 10.23 5.71 -15.67
CA LEU A 633 9.11 6.59 -15.39
C LEU A 633 8.14 6.70 -16.58
N MET A 634 6.97 6.07 -16.46
CA MET A 634 5.91 6.13 -17.48
C MET A 634 5.26 7.51 -17.56
N ASP A 635 5.14 8.18 -16.41
CA ASP A 635 4.61 9.54 -16.33
C ASP A 635 5.49 10.51 -17.14
N ALA A 636 6.81 10.37 -17.04
CA ALA A 636 7.78 11.11 -17.83
C ALA A 636 7.70 10.83 -19.33
N GLU A 637 7.58 9.56 -19.71
CA GLU A 637 7.45 9.16 -21.11
C GLU A 637 6.23 9.82 -21.78
N LEU A 638 5.12 9.92 -21.05
CA LEU A 638 3.88 10.47 -21.58
C LEU A 638 3.88 12.00 -21.66
N VAL A 639 4.55 12.72 -20.74
CA VAL A 639 4.47 14.19 -20.67
C VAL A 639 5.68 14.94 -21.23
N SER A 640 6.87 14.32 -21.27
CA SER A 640 8.09 14.95 -21.78
C SER A 640 7.96 15.46 -23.23
N PRO A 641 7.22 14.80 -24.15
CA PRO A 641 7.01 15.34 -25.49
C PRO A 641 6.40 16.75 -25.52
N HIS A 642 5.53 17.11 -24.56
CA HIS A 642 4.96 18.46 -24.49
C HIS A 642 6.03 19.51 -24.15
N LEU A 643 6.94 19.20 -23.22
CA LEU A 643 8.05 20.07 -22.85
C LEU A 643 9.05 20.26 -24.00
N VAL A 644 9.40 19.17 -24.68
CA VAL A 644 10.31 19.21 -25.85
C VAL A 644 9.70 20.02 -26.99
N ASN A 645 8.41 19.84 -27.25
CA ASN A 645 7.69 20.62 -28.27
C ASN A 645 7.61 22.12 -27.90
N ALA A 646 7.43 22.46 -26.62
CA ALA A 646 7.48 23.83 -26.15
C ALA A 646 8.85 24.48 -26.43
N LEU A 647 9.96 23.77 -26.18
CA LEU A 647 11.30 24.27 -26.52
C LEU A 647 11.48 24.45 -28.02
N ASN A 648 11.02 23.51 -28.84
CA ASN A 648 11.13 23.60 -30.30
C ASN A 648 10.36 24.80 -30.85
N ARG A 649 9.14 25.04 -30.36
CA ARG A 649 8.34 26.23 -30.71
C ARG A 649 8.98 27.52 -30.24
N ALA A 650 9.54 27.53 -29.03
CA ALA A 650 10.24 28.70 -28.49
C ALA A 650 11.52 29.08 -29.26
N LYS A 651 12.15 28.11 -29.95
CA LYS A 651 13.31 28.33 -30.84
C LYS A 651 12.92 28.75 -32.26
N ALA A 652 11.64 28.68 -32.63
CA ALA A 652 11.19 29.01 -33.98
C ALA A 652 11.38 30.51 -34.26
N ALA A 653 11.69 30.83 -35.52
CA ALA A 653 11.77 32.23 -35.95
C ALA A 653 10.42 32.94 -35.73
N GLY A 654 10.44 34.09 -35.06
CA GLY A 654 9.22 34.84 -34.73
C GLY A 654 8.48 34.35 -33.48
N ALA A 655 9.06 33.44 -32.69
CA ALA A 655 8.52 33.08 -31.37
C ALA A 655 8.33 34.33 -30.49
N TRP A 656 7.27 34.32 -29.68
CA TRP A 656 6.96 35.41 -28.76
C TRP A 656 8.18 35.73 -27.86
N ALA A 657 8.55 37.01 -27.74
CA ALA A 657 9.86 37.39 -27.19
C ALA A 657 10.16 36.83 -25.77
N PRO A 658 9.21 36.85 -24.79
CA PRO A 658 9.41 36.20 -23.50
C PRO A 658 9.61 34.68 -23.59
N LEU A 659 8.93 34.01 -24.52
CA LEU A 659 9.09 32.58 -24.77
C LEU A 659 10.46 32.28 -25.38
N ALA A 660 10.89 33.06 -26.37
CA ALA A 660 12.21 32.95 -26.98
C ALA A 660 13.34 33.18 -25.96
N ALA A 661 13.14 34.10 -25.01
CA ALA A 661 14.11 34.37 -23.94
C ALA A 661 14.33 33.14 -23.03
N LEU A 662 13.28 32.39 -22.70
CA LEU A 662 13.41 31.14 -21.94
C LEU A 662 14.18 30.06 -22.71
N ALA A 663 13.99 29.97 -24.03
CA ALA A 663 14.75 29.03 -24.86
C ALA A 663 16.21 29.44 -25.08
N ALA A 664 16.53 30.73 -24.92
CA ALA A 664 17.89 31.26 -24.99
C ALA A 664 18.70 31.03 -23.70
N ASP A 665 18.04 30.74 -22.57
CA ASP A 665 18.70 30.29 -21.35
C ASP A 665 19.38 28.93 -21.59
N ALA A 666 20.72 28.92 -21.53
CA ALA A 666 21.52 27.75 -21.84
C ALA A 666 21.22 26.57 -20.92
N ASN A 667 20.90 26.82 -19.64
CA ASN A 667 20.60 25.76 -18.68
C ASN A 667 19.22 25.17 -18.93
N VAL A 668 18.22 26.01 -19.25
CA VAL A 668 16.88 25.53 -19.65
C VAL A 668 16.96 24.67 -20.90
N ALA A 669 17.63 25.16 -21.95
CA ALA A 669 17.78 24.43 -23.20
C ALA A 669 18.55 23.11 -23.01
N ALA A 670 19.62 23.11 -22.21
CA ALA A 670 20.41 21.92 -21.93
C ALA A 670 19.67 20.91 -21.04
N ALA A 671 18.87 21.36 -20.08
CA ALA A 671 18.05 20.48 -19.23
C ALA A 671 16.97 19.77 -20.04
N VAL A 672 16.21 20.50 -20.87
CA VAL A 672 15.19 19.91 -21.74
C VAL A 672 15.80 18.98 -22.80
N THR A 673 16.98 19.31 -23.33
CA THR A 673 17.69 18.42 -24.28
C THR A 673 18.10 17.10 -23.61
N ARG A 674 18.56 17.12 -22.35
CA ARG A 674 18.83 15.89 -21.59
C ARG A 674 17.58 15.05 -21.40
N ILE A 675 16.45 15.68 -21.03
CA ILE A 675 15.15 14.98 -20.92
C ILE A 675 14.75 14.36 -22.27
N ALA A 676 15.00 15.03 -23.39
CA ALA A 676 14.68 14.50 -24.72
C ALA A 676 15.51 13.26 -25.12
N GLN A 677 16.70 13.08 -24.56
CA GLN A 677 17.62 11.96 -24.85
C GLN A 677 17.53 10.83 -23.82
N TRP A 678 16.80 11.06 -22.73
CA TRP A 678 16.70 10.15 -21.60
C TRP A 678 15.86 8.92 -21.93
N ASN A 679 16.26 7.76 -21.41
CA ASN A 679 15.50 6.52 -21.51
C ASN A 679 14.48 6.32 -20.37
N PHE A 680 14.20 7.37 -19.60
CA PHE A 680 13.29 7.38 -18.45
C PHE A 680 13.73 6.55 -17.23
N SER A 681 14.92 5.94 -17.23
CA SER A 681 15.45 5.20 -16.07
C SER A 681 15.97 6.12 -14.97
N THR A 682 15.92 5.68 -13.71
CA THR A 682 16.26 6.51 -12.55
C THR A 682 17.38 5.93 -11.67
N PRO A 683 18.56 5.63 -12.24
CA PRO A 683 19.69 5.16 -11.43
C PRO A 683 20.11 6.21 -10.41
N THR A 684 20.66 5.77 -9.27
CA THR A 684 21.08 6.67 -8.19
C THR A 684 22.14 7.65 -8.66
N GLY A 685 23.05 7.19 -9.52
CA GLY A 685 24.19 7.96 -9.97
C GLY A 685 25.22 8.21 -8.85
N LEU A 686 25.28 7.37 -7.84
CA LEU A 686 26.24 7.50 -6.74
C LEU A 686 26.91 6.14 -6.51
N ARG A 687 28.19 6.13 -6.14
CA ARG A 687 28.86 4.89 -5.72
C ARG A 687 28.22 4.29 -4.47
N GLU A 688 27.75 5.14 -3.56
CA GLU A 688 27.06 4.74 -2.34
C GLU A 688 25.58 4.35 -2.57
N GLY A 689 25.09 4.45 -3.81
CA GLY A 689 23.72 4.13 -4.15
C GLY A 689 23.51 2.68 -4.52
N PHE A 690 22.29 2.22 -4.28
CA PHE A 690 21.86 0.86 -4.62
C PHE A 690 21.02 0.90 -5.89
N ASP A 691 21.57 0.37 -6.98
CA ASP A 691 20.90 0.24 -8.26
C ASP A 691 20.59 -1.26 -8.57
N PRO A 692 19.57 -1.54 -9.41
CA PRO A 692 19.17 -2.91 -9.67
C PRO A 692 20.28 -3.74 -10.33
N GLY A 693 20.57 -4.90 -9.76
CA GLY A 693 21.61 -5.84 -10.24
C GLY A 693 23.00 -5.63 -9.62
N ASP A 694 23.21 -4.59 -8.81
CA ASP A 694 24.48 -4.35 -8.13
C ASP A 694 24.85 -5.47 -7.13
N ASN A 695 26.14 -5.57 -6.82
CA ASN A 695 26.60 -6.36 -5.67
C ASN A 695 26.48 -5.50 -4.40
N PRO A 696 25.56 -5.80 -3.47
CA PRO A 696 25.34 -4.96 -2.29
C PRO A 696 26.51 -4.92 -1.30
N ASN A 697 27.46 -5.86 -1.41
CA ASN A 697 28.66 -5.92 -0.57
C ASN A 697 29.87 -5.23 -1.23
N ALA A 698 29.74 -4.80 -2.48
CA ALA A 698 30.81 -4.20 -3.27
C ALA A 698 30.24 -3.30 -4.37
N LEU A 699 29.61 -2.19 -3.96
CA LEU A 699 29.06 -1.19 -4.89
C LEU A 699 30.17 -0.56 -5.77
N ALA A 700 29.86 -0.37 -7.05
CA ALA A 700 30.78 0.15 -8.05
C ALA A 700 30.55 1.64 -8.33
N GLU A 701 31.50 2.30 -9.00
CA GLU A 701 31.27 3.65 -9.54
C GLU A 701 30.22 3.61 -10.66
N PRO A 702 29.28 4.56 -10.71
CA PRO A 702 28.27 4.60 -11.77
C PRO A 702 28.92 4.92 -13.12
N SER A 703 28.42 4.28 -14.17
CA SER A 703 28.76 4.58 -15.55
C SER A 703 28.31 5.99 -15.96
N ALA A 704 28.89 6.52 -17.04
CA ALA A 704 28.47 7.80 -17.61
C ALA A 704 26.98 7.81 -18.02
N ALA A 705 26.46 6.68 -18.50
CA ALA A 705 25.04 6.56 -18.87
C ALA A 705 24.13 6.63 -17.63
N GLU A 706 24.51 5.97 -16.54
CA GLU A 706 23.80 6.09 -15.26
C GLU A 706 23.91 7.51 -14.71
N VAL A 707 25.05 8.16 -14.92
CA VAL A 707 25.22 9.55 -14.56
C VAL A 707 24.24 10.44 -15.31
N ASP A 708 24.16 10.32 -16.62
CA ASP A 708 23.27 11.16 -17.43
C ASP A 708 21.79 10.89 -17.13
N ALA A 709 21.40 9.63 -16.96
CA ALA A 709 20.03 9.24 -16.61
C ALA A 709 19.62 9.75 -15.21
N SER A 710 20.52 9.67 -14.24
CA SER A 710 20.32 10.19 -12.88
C SER A 710 20.08 11.70 -12.86
N VAL A 711 20.81 12.45 -13.70
CA VAL A 711 20.62 13.90 -13.85
C VAL A 711 19.27 14.19 -14.53
N ALA A 712 18.94 13.48 -15.60
CA ALA A 712 17.67 13.65 -16.30
C ALA A 712 16.46 13.36 -15.40
N ALA A 713 16.54 12.33 -14.55
CA ALA A 713 15.53 11.99 -13.56
C ALA A 713 15.27 13.15 -12.57
N SER A 714 16.33 13.72 -11.98
CA SER A 714 16.21 14.87 -11.08
C SER A 714 15.58 16.09 -11.77
N LEU A 715 16.03 16.40 -13.00
CA LEU A 715 15.53 17.52 -13.78
C LEU A 715 14.06 17.36 -14.14
N PHE A 716 13.65 16.17 -14.56
CA PHE A 716 12.25 15.88 -14.85
C PHE A 716 11.39 16.00 -13.58
N ALA A 717 11.83 15.40 -12.46
CA ALA A 717 11.07 15.39 -11.22
C ALA A 717 10.80 16.80 -10.67
N ILE A 718 11.81 17.68 -10.67
CA ILE A 718 11.63 19.07 -10.22
C ILE A 718 10.81 19.88 -11.23
N TRP A 719 11.00 19.67 -12.53
CA TRP A 719 10.19 20.32 -13.56
C TRP A 719 8.72 19.95 -13.41
N ARG A 720 8.40 18.66 -13.21
CA ARG A 720 7.03 18.18 -13.01
C ARG A 720 6.38 18.87 -11.82
N SER A 721 7.09 18.98 -10.69
CA SER A 721 6.63 19.69 -9.50
C SER A 721 6.30 21.16 -9.80
N GLN A 722 7.23 21.89 -10.45
CA GLN A 722 6.99 23.29 -10.79
C GLN A 722 5.89 23.46 -11.84
N ALA A 723 5.78 22.54 -12.81
CA ALA A 723 4.76 22.58 -13.84
C ALA A 723 3.35 22.44 -13.24
N ILE A 724 3.16 21.52 -12.29
CA ILE A 724 1.90 21.39 -11.54
C ILE A 724 1.64 22.67 -10.74
N ARG A 725 2.64 23.20 -10.04
CA ARG A 725 2.51 24.42 -9.22
C ARG A 725 2.13 25.65 -10.06
N ASN A 726 2.77 25.82 -11.22
CA ASN A 726 2.56 26.95 -12.12
C ASN A 726 1.29 26.80 -12.99
N THR A 727 0.59 25.67 -12.92
CA THR A 727 -0.66 25.43 -13.65
C THR A 727 -1.82 25.20 -12.67
N VAL A 728 -1.94 23.98 -12.15
CA VAL A 728 -3.03 23.55 -11.28
C VAL A 728 -3.04 24.36 -9.99
N ASP A 729 -1.93 24.38 -9.23
CA ASP A 729 -1.95 25.04 -7.92
C ASP A 729 -2.13 26.56 -8.06
N ALA A 730 -1.49 27.19 -9.06
CA ALA A 730 -1.63 28.61 -9.35
C ALA A 730 -3.09 28.99 -9.68
N THR A 731 -3.77 28.21 -10.53
CA THR A 731 -5.16 28.48 -10.90
C THR A 731 -6.12 28.23 -9.74
N VAL A 732 -5.98 27.10 -9.03
CA VAL A 732 -6.83 26.76 -7.90
C VAL A 732 -6.63 27.76 -6.75
N SER A 733 -5.39 28.17 -6.47
CA SER A 733 -5.10 29.19 -5.45
C SER A 733 -5.69 30.56 -5.81
N LYS A 734 -5.65 30.95 -7.09
CA LYS A 734 -6.19 32.23 -7.57
C LYS A 734 -7.70 32.35 -7.34
N VAL A 735 -8.43 31.25 -7.31
CA VAL A 735 -9.87 31.22 -7.03
C VAL A 735 -10.20 30.97 -5.55
N GLY A 736 -9.23 31.15 -4.65
CA GLY A 736 -9.44 31.08 -3.20
C GLY A 736 -9.30 29.68 -2.60
N LEU A 737 -8.87 28.68 -3.36
CA LEU A 737 -8.74 27.28 -2.93
C LEU A 737 -7.32 26.89 -2.53
N GLY A 738 -6.45 27.85 -2.19
CA GLY A 738 -5.04 27.56 -1.83
C GLY A 738 -4.86 26.66 -0.61
N ALA A 739 -5.84 26.59 0.30
CA ALA A 739 -5.85 25.68 1.45
C ALA A 739 -6.55 24.33 1.15
N ALA A 740 -7.11 24.17 -0.05
CA ALA A 740 -7.84 23.00 -0.52
C ALA A 740 -7.30 22.54 -1.89
N LEU A 741 -5.98 22.60 -2.07
CA LEU A 741 -5.34 22.10 -3.28
C LEU A 741 -5.59 20.59 -3.42
N PRO A 742 -5.70 20.06 -4.66
CA PRO A 742 -5.79 18.63 -4.89
C PRO A 742 -4.58 17.89 -4.29
N GLY A 743 -4.71 16.59 -4.03
CA GLY A 743 -3.57 15.70 -3.73
C GLY A 743 -2.52 15.70 -4.86
N SER A 744 -1.31 15.21 -4.61
CA SER A 744 -0.24 15.20 -5.62
C SER A 744 -0.62 14.36 -6.85
N SER A 745 -1.22 13.19 -6.64
CA SER A 745 -1.65 12.30 -7.73
C SER A 745 -2.79 12.91 -8.53
N ASP A 746 -3.73 13.58 -7.86
CA ASP A 746 -4.87 14.26 -8.48
C ASP A 746 -4.43 15.50 -9.27
N ALA A 747 -3.56 16.33 -8.68
CA ALA A 747 -2.97 17.48 -9.35
C ALA A 747 -2.23 17.08 -10.63
N TYR A 748 -1.50 15.96 -10.58
CA TYR A 748 -0.81 15.44 -11.77
C TYR A 748 -1.78 14.89 -12.83
N ALA A 749 -2.82 14.16 -12.43
CA ALA A 749 -3.84 13.68 -13.36
C ALA A 749 -4.55 14.85 -14.06
N GLY A 750 -4.90 15.90 -13.32
CA GLY A 750 -5.46 17.14 -13.87
C GLY A 750 -4.49 17.85 -14.81
N PHE A 751 -3.22 18.00 -14.41
CA PHE A 751 -2.18 18.60 -15.26
C PHE A 751 -2.01 17.84 -16.59
N LYS A 752 -1.91 16.51 -16.54
CA LYS A 752 -1.79 15.69 -17.75
C LYS A 752 -3.03 15.79 -18.63
N PHE A 753 -4.23 15.74 -18.05
CA PHE A 753 -5.47 15.94 -18.80
C PHE A 753 -5.49 17.28 -19.54
N LEU A 754 -5.04 18.37 -18.90
CA LEU A 754 -4.96 19.69 -19.53
C LEU A 754 -3.96 19.76 -20.69
N LEU A 755 -2.89 18.94 -20.65
CA LEU A 755 -1.94 18.80 -21.76
C LEU A 755 -2.52 17.96 -22.91
N ASP A 756 -3.12 16.82 -22.59
CA ASP A 756 -3.68 15.88 -23.57
C ASP A 756 -4.89 16.47 -24.31
N SER A 757 -5.73 17.21 -23.59
CA SER A 757 -6.94 17.86 -24.12
C SER A 757 -6.66 19.23 -24.75
N PHE A 758 -5.42 19.70 -24.77
CA PHE A 758 -5.08 21.07 -25.14
C PHE A 758 -5.53 21.43 -26.56
N SER A 759 -5.50 20.50 -27.51
CA SER A 759 -5.93 20.76 -28.89
C SER A 759 -7.42 21.14 -29.00
N VAL A 760 -8.23 20.72 -28.03
CA VAL A 760 -9.66 20.99 -27.96
C VAL A 760 -9.94 22.12 -26.99
N LEU A 761 -9.44 22.02 -25.76
CA LEU A 761 -9.77 22.94 -24.67
C LEU A 761 -8.92 24.21 -24.64
N ARG A 762 -7.80 24.24 -25.39
CA ARG A 762 -6.87 25.38 -25.52
C ARG A 762 -6.46 25.99 -24.17
N GLY A 763 -6.24 25.14 -23.18
CA GLY A 763 -5.79 25.52 -21.84
C GLY A 763 -6.88 26.00 -20.88
N LYS A 764 -8.16 25.94 -21.27
CA LYS A 764 -9.31 26.13 -20.35
C LYS A 764 -9.79 24.79 -19.81
N GLY A 765 -10.07 24.69 -18.52
CA GLY A 765 -10.71 23.50 -17.95
C GLY A 765 -12.21 23.41 -18.27
N ALA A 766 -12.83 22.30 -17.87
CA ALA A 766 -14.28 22.12 -17.84
C ALA A 766 -14.98 23.19 -16.98
N SER A 767 -14.32 23.68 -15.93
CA SER A 767 -14.79 24.84 -15.14
C SER A 767 -14.80 26.18 -15.88
N GLY A 768 -14.23 26.24 -17.10
CA GLY A 768 -14.02 27.46 -17.87
C GLY A 768 -12.80 28.28 -17.45
N LEU A 769 -12.10 27.89 -16.37
CA LEU A 769 -10.88 28.57 -15.90
C LEU A 769 -9.69 28.27 -16.81
N SER A 770 -8.83 29.26 -17.05
CA SER A 770 -7.56 29.06 -17.77
C SER A 770 -6.49 28.52 -16.81
N PHE A 771 -5.76 27.48 -17.22
CA PHE A 771 -4.72 26.84 -16.40
C PHE A 771 -3.28 27.22 -16.77
N PHE A 772 -3.03 27.67 -17.99
CA PHE A 772 -1.72 28.14 -18.44
C PHE A 772 -1.65 29.67 -18.38
N ASN A 773 -1.61 30.20 -17.15
CA ASN A 773 -1.67 31.65 -16.92
C ASN A 773 -0.28 32.28 -16.95
N VAL A 774 -0.14 33.36 -17.71
CA VAL A 774 1.09 34.17 -17.76
C VAL A 774 0.88 35.48 -16.98
N PRO A 775 1.80 35.86 -16.06
CA PRO A 775 1.68 37.11 -15.32
C PRO A 775 1.63 38.32 -16.26
N ALA A 776 0.77 39.30 -15.95
CA ALA A 776 0.61 40.51 -16.77
C ALA A 776 1.94 41.28 -16.95
N SER A 777 2.86 41.18 -15.99
CA SER A 777 4.20 41.79 -16.05
C SER A 777 5.10 41.22 -17.15
N VAL A 778 4.83 40.03 -17.65
CA VAL A 778 5.57 39.39 -18.75
C VAL A 778 5.04 39.84 -20.11
N GLY A 779 3.77 40.28 -20.16
CA GLY A 779 3.04 40.63 -21.37
C GLY A 779 1.96 39.61 -21.73
N THR A 780 1.13 39.95 -22.72
CA THR A 780 0.04 39.08 -23.18
C THR A 780 0.57 38.09 -24.23
N PRO A 781 0.44 36.76 -24.02
CA PRO A 781 0.79 35.77 -25.03
C PRO A 781 -0.05 35.95 -26.30
N PRO A 782 0.54 35.90 -27.50
CA PRO A 782 -0.20 36.04 -28.75
C PRO A 782 -1.22 34.91 -28.98
N THR A 783 -0.90 33.70 -28.51
CA THR A 783 -1.76 32.52 -28.62
C THR A 783 -1.81 31.72 -27.30
N PRO A 784 -2.87 30.92 -27.06
CA PRO A 784 -2.91 29.99 -25.94
C PRO A 784 -1.72 29.02 -25.92
N GLU A 785 -1.24 28.61 -27.09
CA GLU A 785 -0.07 27.74 -27.20
C GLU A 785 1.20 28.44 -26.69
N ASP A 786 1.38 29.74 -26.98
CA ASP A 786 2.50 30.52 -26.44
C ASP A 786 2.41 30.64 -24.92
N ALA A 787 1.20 30.76 -24.36
CA ALA A 787 0.96 30.78 -22.92
C ALA A 787 1.35 29.44 -22.27
N ARG A 788 0.90 28.33 -22.84
CA ARG A 788 1.26 26.97 -22.40
C ARG A 788 2.77 26.77 -22.44
N ASP A 789 3.38 27.02 -23.60
CA ASP A 789 4.80 26.77 -23.81
C ASP A 789 5.66 27.64 -22.90
N TYR A 790 5.25 28.89 -22.66
CA TYR A 790 5.89 29.77 -21.68
C TYR A 790 5.85 29.17 -20.28
N VAL A 791 4.68 28.73 -19.81
CA VAL A 791 4.53 28.13 -18.47
C VAL A 791 5.37 26.85 -18.34
N LEU A 792 5.41 25.99 -19.36
CA LEU A 792 6.20 24.75 -19.33
C LEU A 792 7.71 25.02 -19.25
N LEU A 793 8.24 25.96 -20.04
CA LEU A 793 9.67 26.31 -20.00
C LEU A 793 10.02 27.13 -18.76
N LYS A 794 9.11 28.01 -18.31
CA LYS A 794 9.28 28.77 -17.07
C LYS A 794 9.38 27.83 -15.87
N SER A 795 8.58 26.77 -15.85
CA SER A 795 8.64 25.73 -14.81
C SER A 795 9.98 25.00 -14.78
N MET A 796 10.65 24.81 -15.93
CA MET A 796 12.02 24.28 -15.95
C MET A 796 13.00 25.28 -15.34
N GLN A 797 12.91 26.56 -15.71
CA GLN A 797 13.73 27.60 -15.12
C GLN A 797 13.54 27.71 -13.60
N ASP A 798 12.30 27.65 -13.12
CA ASP A 798 11.96 27.67 -11.69
C ASP A 798 12.52 26.44 -10.97
N GLY A 799 12.47 25.27 -11.60
CA GLY A 799 13.03 24.04 -11.04
C GLY A 799 14.55 24.09 -10.90
N LEU A 800 15.25 24.66 -11.90
CA LEU A 800 16.69 24.90 -11.83
C LEU A 800 17.07 25.91 -10.75
N ALA A 801 16.31 27.02 -10.65
CA ALA A 801 16.49 27.99 -9.58
C ALA A 801 16.25 27.36 -8.19
N ARG A 802 15.27 26.45 -8.10
CA ARG A 802 14.97 25.71 -6.86
C ARG A 802 16.13 24.79 -6.46
N PHE A 803 16.72 24.04 -7.38
CA PHE A 803 17.90 23.22 -7.09
C PHE A 803 19.14 24.02 -6.70
N ALA A 804 19.30 25.24 -7.22
CA ALA A 804 20.38 26.15 -6.81
C ALA A 804 20.11 26.88 -5.48
N SER A 805 18.93 26.71 -4.87
CA SER A 805 18.52 27.44 -3.66
C SER A 805 19.09 26.86 -2.37
N ALA A 806 18.99 27.62 -1.28
CA ALA A 806 19.39 27.19 0.06
C ALA A 806 18.68 25.90 0.51
N ASP A 807 17.43 25.69 0.09
CA ASP A 807 16.63 24.51 0.47
C ASP A 807 17.17 23.20 -0.12
N PHE A 808 18.00 23.28 -1.17
CA PHE A 808 18.69 22.15 -1.79
C PHE A 808 20.21 22.19 -1.57
N ALA A 809 20.72 23.13 -0.78
CA ALA A 809 22.16 23.28 -0.54
C ALA A 809 22.78 22.01 0.05
N ALA A 810 22.04 21.24 0.86
CA ALA A 810 22.49 19.95 1.39
C ALA A 810 22.81 18.93 0.27
N ALA A 811 22.06 18.95 -0.84
CA ALA A 811 22.27 18.04 -1.98
C ALA A 811 23.26 18.61 -3.01
N PHE A 812 23.13 19.89 -3.34
CA PHE A 812 23.78 20.47 -4.52
C PHE A 812 24.69 21.65 -4.22
N ALA A 813 24.82 22.08 -2.96
CA ALA A 813 25.70 23.17 -2.53
C ALA A 813 25.49 24.48 -3.32
N GLY A 814 24.25 24.77 -3.75
CA GLY A 814 23.92 25.95 -4.56
C GLY A 814 24.43 25.89 -6.00
N SER A 815 24.84 24.71 -6.48
CA SER A 815 25.36 24.56 -7.84
C SER A 815 24.32 24.88 -8.90
N THR A 816 24.76 25.51 -9.98
CA THR A 816 24.01 25.72 -11.24
C THR A 816 24.49 24.77 -12.35
N THR A 817 25.41 23.86 -12.03
CA THR A 817 25.93 22.87 -12.98
C THR A 817 25.03 21.65 -12.98
N LEU A 818 24.44 21.34 -14.15
CA LEU A 818 23.43 20.29 -14.28
C LEU A 818 23.91 18.90 -13.84
N SER A 819 25.20 18.57 -14.02
CA SER A 819 25.76 17.27 -13.63
C SER A 819 25.73 17.01 -12.13
N ASP A 820 25.60 18.04 -11.30
CA ASP A 820 25.62 17.90 -9.83
C ASP A 820 24.28 17.39 -9.28
N TYR A 821 23.21 17.47 -10.09
CA TYR A 821 21.84 17.11 -9.75
C TYR A 821 21.58 15.59 -9.80
N ARG A 822 22.34 14.83 -8.99
CA ARG A 822 22.28 13.37 -8.89
C ARG A 822 21.00 12.90 -8.19
N TRP A 823 20.26 11.98 -8.80
CA TRP A 823 19.00 11.46 -8.26
C TRP A 823 19.13 10.85 -6.88
N GLY A 824 20.17 10.06 -6.61
CA GLY A 824 20.37 9.40 -5.32
C GLY A 824 20.60 10.35 -4.13
N LYS A 825 20.91 11.64 -4.39
CA LYS A 825 20.95 12.65 -3.32
C LYS A 825 19.55 13.12 -2.90
N LEU A 826 18.56 12.94 -3.76
CA LEU A 826 17.16 13.29 -3.52
C LEU A 826 16.36 12.06 -3.09
N HIS A 827 16.42 11.00 -3.89
CA HIS A 827 15.62 9.80 -3.75
C HIS A 827 16.32 8.77 -2.86
N ARG A 828 15.86 8.73 -1.62
CA ARG A 828 16.42 7.94 -0.53
C ARG A 828 15.30 7.28 0.27
N ILE A 829 15.61 6.19 0.96
CA ILE A 829 14.69 5.51 1.86
C ILE A 829 15.13 5.58 3.32
N ARG A 830 14.16 5.76 4.21
CA ARG A 830 14.21 5.33 5.61
C ARG A 830 13.00 4.46 5.89
N PHE A 831 13.20 3.42 6.70
CA PHE A 831 12.14 2.50 7.09
C PHE A 831 11.37 3.06 8.29
N ALA A 832 10.12 2.65 8.47
CA ALA A 832 9.37 2.93 9.68
C ALA A 832 9.76 1.94 10.80
N HIS A 833 9.95 2.45 12.02
CA HIS A 833 10.10 1.63 13.23
C HIS A 833 9.18 2.17 14.35
N PRO A 834 8.53 1.33 15.17
CA PRO A 834 7.63 1.79 16.25
C PRO A 834 8.27 2.79 17.23
N LEU A 835 9.57 2.64 17.52
CA LEU A 835 10.35 3.56 18.36
C LEU A 835 10.88 4.81 17.63
N GLY A 836 10.74 4.86 16.30
CA GLY A 836 11.14 5.99 15.45
C GLY A 836 12.63 6.34 15.46
N GLY A 837 12.95 7.54 14.98
CA GLY A 837 14.28 8.15 15.08
C GLY A 837 15.42 7.26 14.54
N PRO A 838 16.42 6.88 15.36
CA PRO A 838 17.59 6.12 14.92
C PRO A 838 17.26 4.68 14.48
N PHE A 839 16.09 4.15 14.85
CA PHE A 839 15.68 2.78 14.49
C PHE A 839 15.10 2.65 13.08
N ASN A 840 14.88 3.78 12.40
CA ASN A 840 14.40 3.83 11.01
C ASN A 840 15.44 3.37 9.98
N LEU A 841 16.65 3.04 10.43
CA LEU A 841 17.66 2.28 9.71
C LEU A 841 18.26 1.24 10.66
N PRO A 842 18.75 0.08 10.15
CA PRO A 842 19.42 -0.90 11.00
C PRO A 842 20.67 -0.33 11.70
N GLY A 843 21.39 0.56 11.01
CA GLY A 843 22.62 1.18 11.50
C GLY A 843 23.91 0.50 11.02
N ALA A 844 25.04 1.17 11.22
CA ALA A 844 26.36 0.72 10.73
C ALA A 844 26.85 -0.57 11.41
N ASN A 845 26.58 -0.72 12.70
CA ASN A 845 27.04 -1.86 13.49
C ASN A 845 25.81 -2.59 14.07
N PRO A 846 25.61 -3.89 13.81
CA PRO A 846 26.44 -4.80 12.99
C PRO A 846 26.08 -4.83 11.48
N TYR A 847 25.14 -4.02 11.00
CA TYR A 847 24.48 -4.29 9.71
C TYR A 847 25.08 -3.58 8.48
N GLY A 848 25.88 -2.52 8.67
CA GLY A 848 26.53 -1.81 7.57
C GLY A 848 25.65 -0.82 6.79
N PHE A 849 24.47 -0.44 7.30
CA PHE A 849 23.58 0.52 6.63
C PHE A 849 23.56 1.87 7.35
N THR A 850 23.90 2.95 6.64
CA THR A 850 23.93 4.31 7.19
C THR A 850 23.17 5.29 6.30
N ASP A 851 22.80 6.43 6.89
CA ASP A 851 22.39 7.59 6.10
C ASP A 851 23.48 7.97 5.09
N TYR A 852 23.09 8.49 3.92
CA TYR A 852 24.02 9.00 2.91
C TYR A 852 24.91 10.12 3.48
N SER A 853 24.33 11.05 4.23
CA SER A 853 25.07 12.00 5.07
C SER A 853 24.22 12.52 6.22
N ALA A 854 24.84 13.22 7.18
CA ALA A 854 24.10 13.86 8.27
C ALA A 854 23.05 14.89 7.79
N ALA A 855 23.29 15.54 6.66
CA ALA A 855 22.36 16.50 6.05
C ALA A 855 21.38 15.85 5.07
N LEU A 856 21.66 14.62 4.62
CA LEU A 856 20.86 13.86 3.67
C LEU A 856 20.54 12.47 4.25
N PRO A 857 19.57 12.38 5.17
CA PRO A 857 19.16 11.13 5.77
C PRO A 857 18.64 10.10 4.76
N GLY A 858 18.84 8.81 5.02
CA GLY A 858 18.37 7.68 4.24
C GLY A 858 19.40 7.09 3.28
N VAL A 859 19.07 5.90 2.78
CA VAL A 859 19.91 5.13 1.85
C VAL A 859 19.52 5.50 0.41
N PRO A 860 20.46 5.93 -0.47
CA PRO A 860 20.16 6.22 -1.86
C PRO A 860 19.74 4.95 -2.60
N ARG A 861 18.64 5.03 -3.35
CA ARG A 861 18.10 3.90 -4.11
C ARG A 861 17.51 4.39 -5.43
N SER A 862 17.62 3.58 -6.48
CA SER A 862 16.90 3.80 -7.74
C SER A 862 15.38 3.81 -7.55
N GLY A 863 14.64 4.28 -8.55
CA GLY A 863 13.17 4.27 -8.58
C GLY A 863 12.54 5.66 -8.74
N GLY A 864 11.23 5.77 -8.59
CA GLY A 864 10.51 7.04 -8.64
C GLY A 864 8.99 6.88 -8.66
N PHE A 865 8.29 7.97 -8.98
CA PHE A 865 6.83 8.03 -8.97
C PHE A 865 6.19 6.97 -9.90
N ASP A 866 5.43 6.06 -9.28
CA ASP A 866 4.61 5.02 -9.93
C ASP A 866 5.40 4.19 -10.98
N ALA A 867 6.69 3.98 -10.74
CA ALA A 867 7.52 2.99 -11.44
C ALA A 867 7.15 1.57 -11.00
N VAL A 868 7.45 0.57 -11.84
CA VAL A 868 7.14 -0.84 -11.53
C VAL A 868 7.88 -1.29 -10.27
N ASP A 869 9.18 -0.98 -10.18
CA ASP A 869 9.92 -1.02 -8.93
C ASP A 869 9.48 0.15 -8.04
N ALA A 870 8.40 -0.05 -7.30
CA ALA A 870 7.74 1.04 -6.62
C ALA A 870 8.61 1.68 -5.53
N SER A 871 8.68 3.01 -5.60
CA SER A 871 9.35 3.87 -4.64
C SER A 871 8.80 5.30 -4.82
N SER A 872 7.48 5.43 -4.79
CA SER A 872 6.82 6.67 -5.16
C SER A 872 7.13 7.80 -4.17
N HIS A 873 7.31 8.99 -4.72
CA HIS A 873 7.41 10.25 -3.99
C HIS A 873 6.35 11.22 -4.52
N SER A 874 6.11 12.34 -3.83
CA SER A 874 5.13 13.32 -4.28
C SER A 874 5.49 13.87 -5.67
N THR A 875 4.51 13.92 -6.57
CA THR A 875 4.66 14.60 -7.88
C THR A 875 4.93 16.10 -7.74
N ARG A 876 4.63 16.69 -6.57
CA ARG A 876 4.83 18.09 -6.20
C ARG A 876 5.99 18.31 -5.24
N ALA A 877 6.89 17.32 -5.09
CA ALA A 877 8.08 17.43 -4.25
C ALA A 877 8.85 18.72 -4.54
N ASN A 878 9.09 19.52 -3.51
CA ASN A 878 9.73 20.83 -3.59
C ASN A 878 10.76 21.06 -2.47
N GLY A 879 10.90 20.12 -1.53
CA GLY A 879 11.97 20.07 -0.53
C GLY A 879 12.95 18.92 -0.79
N VAL A 880 14.19 19.03 -0.32
CA VAL A 880 15.25 18.04 -0.57
C VAL A 880 14.90 16.61 -0.12
N ASN A 881 14.08 16.48 0.92
CA ASN A 881 13.62 15.18 1.45
C ASN A 881 12.22 14.78 0.95
N GLU A 882 11.53 15.62 0.18
CA GLU A 882 10.19 15.30 -0.36
C GLU A 882 10.23 14.34 -1.56
N PHE A 883 11.44 14.02 -2.05
CA PHE A 883 11.71 12.99 -3.05
C PHE A 883 11.97 11.60 -2.43
N MET A 884 12.01 11.52 -1.10
CA MET A 884 12.13 10.26 -0.40
C MET A 884 10.83 9.47 -0.47
N PHE A 885 10.92 8.16 -0.21
CA PHE A 885 9.79 7.26 -0.20
C PHE A 885 9.82 6.39 1.07
N SER A 886 8.64 5.93 1.48
CA SER A 886 8.44 5.09 2.67
C SER A 886 7.61 3.83 2.38
N SER A 887 7.22 3.62 1.11
CA SER A 887 6.48 2.44 0.66
C SER A 887 7.09 1.88 -0.62
N GLY A 888 6.93 0.57 -0.83
CA GLY A 888 7.53 -0.16 -1.95
C GLY A 888 7.39 -1.67 -1.74
N PRO A 889 8.05 -2.51 -2.56
CA PRO A 889 7.93 -3.97 -2.48
C PRO A 889 8.25 -4.53 -1.09
N ALA A 890 7.20 -4.90 -0.34
CA ALA A 890 7.33 -5.58 0.95
C ALA A 890 7.72 -7.06 0.76
N ARG A 891 7.57 -7.55 -0.47
CA ARG A 891 8.07 -8.81 -0.99
C ARG A 891 8.28 -8.64 -2.50
N ARG A 892 9.26 -9.32 -3.08
CA ARG A 892 9.26 -9.63 -4.51
C ARG A 892 9.31 -11.13 -4.70
N PHE A 893 8.48 -11.63 -5.59
CA PHE A 893 8.39 -13.06 -5.91
C PHE A 893 8.30 -13.28 -7.42
N VAL A 894 9.04 -14.29 -7.89
CA VAL A 894 8.87 -14.86 -9.23
C VAL A 894 8.90 -16.38 -9.12
N GLY A 895 7.84 -17.05 -9.60
CA GLY A 895 7.73 -18.51 -9.59
C GLY A 895 7.42 -19.05 -10.98
N GLU A 896 8.17 -20.06 -11.40
CA GLU A 896 7.91 -20.87 -12.60
C GLU A 896 7.25 -22.20 -12.20
N MET A 897 6.13 -22.53 -12.86
CA MET A 897 5.32 -23.71 -12.54
C MET A 897 5.92 -25.00 -13.14
N SER A 898 7.23 -25.21 -12.95
CA SER A 898 7.93 -26.47 -13.23
C SER A 898 7.50 -27.56 -12.23
N THR A 899 7.99 -28.79 -12.40
CA THR A 899 7.73 -29.89 -11.45
C THR A 899 9.06 -30.50 -11.00
N PRO A 900 9.54 -30.19 -9.78
CA PRO A 900 8.94 -29.30 -8.77
C PRO A 900 8.95 -27.82 -9.21
N ILE A 901 8.10 -26.98 -8.60
CA ILE A 901 8.05 -25.53 -8.83
C ILE A 901 9.41 -24.91 -8.47
N SER A 902 9.89 -23.99 -9.31
CA SER A 902 11.10 -23.20 -9.08
C SER A 902 10.70 -21.75 -8.78
N ALA A 903 11.12 -21.22 -7.63
CA ALA A 903 10.75 -19.87 -7.23
C ALA A 903 11.90 -19.14 -6.55
N ASP A 904 11.88 -17.82 -6.65
CA ASP A 904 12.79 -16.91 -5.98
C ASP A 904 12.00 -15.79 -5.30
N GLU A 905 12.44 -15.37 -4.11
CA GLU A 905 11.85 -14.27 -3.39
C GLU A 905 12.86 -13.41 -2.61
N ILE A 906 12.39 -12.29 -2.07
CA ILE A 906 13.14 -11.39 -1.18
C ILE A 906 12.18 -10.46 -0.40
N ILE A 907 12.51 -10.15 0.86
CA ILE A 907 11.83 -9.11 1.67
C ILE A 907 12.81 -7.97 2.05
N PRO A 908 12.33 -6.74 2.38
CA PRO A 908 13.19 -5.57 2.65
C PRO A 908 14.03 -5.63 3.94
N GLY A 909 13.81 -6.61 4.82
CA GLY A 909 14.43 -6.67 6.14
C GLY A 909 15.20 -7.97 6.37
N GLY A 910 14.88 -8.65 7.45
CA GLY A 910 15.33 -10.01 7.70
C GLY A 910 14.31 -10.77 8.54
N GLN A 911 14.61 -12.03 8.84
CA GLN A 911 13.66 -12.91 9.52
C GLN A 911 13.41 -12.51 10.98
N SER A 912 14.36 -11.85 11.65
CA SER A 912 14.26 -11.48 13.07
C SER A 912 13.89 -10.01 13.27
N ALA A 913 13.03 -9.71 14.25
CA ALA A 913 12.80 -8.36 14.76
C ALA A 913 13.70 -8.00 15.96
N VAL A 914 14.43 -8.97 16.51
CA VAL A 914 15.27 -8.75 17.69
C VAL A 914 16.48 -7.89 17.32
N LEU A 915 16.55 -6.70 17.91
CA LEU A 915 17.69 -5.78 17.74
C LEU A 915 19.01 -6.45 18.15
N GLY A 916 20.01 -6.34 17.29
CA GLY A 916 21.33 -6.96 17.46
C GLY A 916 21.44 -8.37 16.86
N SER A 917 20.33 -8.98 16.45
CA SER A 917 20.35 -10.25 15.72
C SER A 917 20.98 -10.07 14.34
N PRO A 918 21.90 -10.96 13.88
CA PRO A 918 22.42 -10.91 12.52
C PRO A 918 21.33 -11.09 11.45
N LEU A 919 20.16 -11.62 11.84
CA LEU A 919 19.01 -11.86 10.97
C LEU A 919 18.04 -10.66 10.91
N TYR A 920 18.37 -9.51 11.52
CA TYR A 920 17.47 -8.34 11.53
C TYR A 920 17.33 -7.65 10.16
N ALA A 921 18.42 -7.63 9.40
CA ALA A 921 18.50 -6.97 8.10
C ALA A 921 19.28 -7.82 7.07
N SER A 922 19.26 -9.15 7.21
CA SER A 922 20.10 -10.05 6.41
C SER A 922 19.81 -10.00 4.91
N GLN A 923 18.57 -9.68 4.53
CA GLN A 923 18.14 -9.60 3.14
C GLN A 923 18.18 -8.18 2.56
N LEU A 924 18.30 -7.15 3.39
CA LEU A 924 18.15 -5.75 3.00
C LEU A 924 19.09 -5.36 1.84
N GLY A 925 20.34 -5.81 1.85
CA GLY A 925 21.28 -5.52 0.77
C GLY A 925 20.84 -6.07 -0.59
N ARG A 926 20.37 -7.32 -0.62
CA ARG A 926 19.82 -7.93 -1.84
C ARG A 926 18.55 -7.21 -2.27
N TRP A 927 17.67 -6.88 -1.32
CA TRP A 927 16.43 -6.17 -1.62
C TRP A 927 16.67 -4.78 -2.22
N LEU A 928 17.65 -4.03 -1.68
CA LEU A 928 18.02 -2.70 -2.19
C LEU A 928 18.52 -2.73 -3.64
N THR A 929 19.16 -3.82 -4.04
CA THR A 929 19.71 -4.08 -5.39
C THR A 929 18.78 -4.91 -6.27
N ASN A 930 17.53 -5.14 -5.84
CA ASN A 930 16.54 -5.98 -6.54
C ASN A 930 17.06 -7.40 -6.86
N ASN A 931 17.92 -7.94 -6.00
CA ASN A 931 18.39 -9.31 -6.02
C ASN A 931 17.52 -10.21 -5.14
N TYR A 932 17.56 -11.51 -5.41
CA TYR A 932 16.69 -12.53 -4.78
C TYR A 932 17.52 -13.60 -4.09
N HIS A 933 16.86 -14.41 -3.27
CA HIS A 933 17.31 -15.76 -2.91
C HIS A 933 16.30 -16.79 -3.40
N ALA A 934 16.72 -18.05 -3.45
CA ALA A 934 15.84 -19.15 -3.82
C ALA A 934 14.78 -19.39 -2.74
N LEU A 935 13.56 -19.73 -3.17
CA LEU A 935 12.46 -20.20 -2.33
C LEU A 935 12.30 -21.72 -2.55
N PRO A 936 12.84 -22.58 -1.67
CA PRO A 936 12.80 -24.02 -1.87
C PRO A 936 11.40 -24.59 -1.57
N ILE A 937 10.62 -24.91 -2.61
CA ILE A 937 9.31 -25.57 -2.46
C ILE A 937 9.46 -27.03 -2.00
N ASN A 938 10.49 -27.71 -2.49
CA ASN A 938 10.76 -29.10 -2.15
C ASN A 938 11.40 -29.22 -0.76
N ILE A 939 10.79 -30.01 0.13
CA ILE A 939 11.25 -30.21 1.51
C ILE A 939 12.69 -30.74 1.58
N THR A 940 13.12 -31.59 0.64
CA THR A 940 14.49 -32.11 0.60
C THR A 940 15.48 -30.99 0.31
N ALA A 941 15.17 -30.12 -0.64
CA ALA A 941 15.99 -28.95 -0.95
C ALA A 941 16.03 -27.95 0.23
N ALA A 942 14.87 -27.68 0.85
CA ALA A 942 14.77 -26.82 2.03
C ALA A 942 15.57 -27.39 3.23
N SER A 943 15.54 -28.71 3.42
CA SER A 943 16.32 -29.38 4.47
C SER A 943 17.81 -29.33 4.20
N ALA A 944 18.24 -29.42 2.93
CA ALA A 944 19.65 -29.41 2.55
C ALA A 944 20.34 -28.05 2.79
N VAL A 945 19.59 -26.95 2.79
CA VAL A 945 20.11 -25.59 3.07
C VAL A 945 19.99 -25.20 4.55
N SER A 946 19.41 -26.06 5.39
CA SER A 946 19.30 -25.81 6.82
C SER A 946 20.65 -25.95 7.51
N THR A 947 21.02 -24.98 8.34
CA THR A 947 22.29 -24.94 9.07
C THR A 947 22.14 -25.35 10.53
N SER A 948 20.92 -25.30 11.07
CA SER A 948 20.60 -25.81 12.40
C SER A 948 19.18 -26.38 12.46
N VAL A 949 18.95 -27.30 13.39
CA VAL A 949 17.66 -27.95 13.63
C VAL A 949 17.39 -27.94 15.13
N GLN A 950 16.20 -27.49 15.49
CA GLN A 950 15.67 -27.51 16.85
C GLN A 950 14.56 -28.56 16.92
N GLU A 951 14.78 -29.62 17.68
CA GLU A 951 13.82 -30.70 17.90
C GLU A 951 12.90 -30.40 19.08
N PHE A 952 11.64 -30.80 18.97
CA PHE A 952 10.62 -30.68 20.00
C PHE A 952 9.97 -32.02 20.28
N ALA A 953 9.64 -32.27 21.54
CA ALA A 953 8.96 -33.49 21.98
C ALA A 953 7.88 -33.17 23.03
N PRO A 954 6.80 -33.97 23.09
CA PRO A 954 5.85 -33.93 24.19
C PRO A 954 6.50 -34.14 25.57
#